data_AF-A0A163LAJ8-F1
#
_entry.id   AF-A0A163LAJ8-F1
#
_cell.length_a   1.000
_cell.length_b   1.000
_cell.length_c   1.000
_cell.angle_alpha   90.00
_cell.angle_beta   90.00
_cell.angle_gamma   90.00
#
_symmetry.space_group_name_H-M   'P 1'
#
loop_
_entity.id
_entity.type
_entity.pdbx_description
1 polymer ?
#
loop_
_entity_poly.entity_id
_entity_poly.type
_entity_poly.pdbx_seq_one_letter_code
_entity_poly.pdbx_strand_id
1 'polypeptide(L)'
;MNLSYRLAYKVGVTPWEHTGHGFDAQLSGLLDAIPVPEGGRALDIGCGTGRHSIELAQRGWHVTGVDAEQEPLDKARIHAREAHVDVRFLHEDAADLHIAVDGGHMLVLDIGCFHGLTDHQRRDYGRSVNAITAPGASMVMFAFGPGHRWPMPHGVSEEDVMRAFDGWSMASSMAADVSESPLPVRAAHPCWYHLVTATLRISGLSASRGERTLFSDLDLTVAPGDVIGLVGANGAGKSTLLTALAGIGTADVEGSIILSPPDAAVGYLAQEPDRIEGETVLEFLGRRTGVAHAEEVMNAAAETVAEVEEDLYSPALERWLALGGADLLERAEKVVEELGLGVPLDAHMTALSGGQAARAGLASLLLSRYDILLLDEPTNDLDLRGLEQLERFVAETRAALVVVSHDREFLSRTVTGIVELDLAQQDIAVYDGGYESYLAEREIARQHAREAFEEYAGTRSDLEDRAQMQRNWMEHGVRNARRKAKDNDKIGRGLRTESTEKQAAKARQTQRRIERLEVVEEPRKEWELRMEIAAAPRSGSVVATTNGAKVTRGQFTFGPVTTQIDWGDRILVTGANGAGKTTLLNVLLGKLVPDEGIASLGSGVAIGEIDQARGLFEGDQPVVEAFGAQVPDWPDADVRTLLAKFGLRGHHVLRSAASLSPGERTRAALALLQARGVNLLVLDEPTNHLDLPAIEQLEQAMESFEGTLLLVTHDRRMLQSTRSTRRWRMENGQLFEE
;
A
#
# COMPACT_ATOMS: atom_id res chain seq x y z
N MET A 1 -33.03 -19.10 14.35
CA MET A 1 -33.04 -20.57 14.08
C MET A 1 -34.42 -21.07 13.64
N ASN A 2 -34.46 -22.06 12.71
CA ASN A 2 -35.67 -22.65 12.13
C ASN A 2 -36.34 -23.67 13.08
N LEU A 3 -37.67 -23.70 13.14
CA LEU A 3 -38.49 -24.50 14.08
C LEU A 3 -38.23 -26.02 13.97
N SER A 4 -37.78 -26.46 12.80
CA SER A 4 -37.43 -27.85 12.47
C SER A 4 -36.22 -28.39 13.23
N TYR A 5 -35.19 -27.58 13.47
CA TYR A 5 -33.94 -27.99 14.14
C TYR A 5 -34.17 -28.26 15.64
N ARG A 6 -34.92 -27.36 16.30
CA ARG A 6 -35.36 -27.51 17.70
C ARG A 6 -36.27 -28.72 17.91
N LEU A 7 -37.08 -29.04 16.91
CA LEU A 7 -37.95 -30.22 16.96
C LEU A 7 -37.13 -31.50 16.82
N ALA A 8 -36.17 -31.55 15.88
CA ALA A 8 -35.31 -32.71 15.63
C ALA A 8 -34.49 -33.14 16.87
N TYR A 9 -33.84 -32.18 17.57
CA TYR A 9 -33.16 -32.44 18.84
C TYR A 9 -34.11 -32.96 19.94
N LYS A 10 -35.33 -32.40 20.04
CA LYS A 10 -36.34 -32.83 21.03
C LYS A 10 -36.88 -34.25 20.82
N VAL A 11 -36.90 -34.76 19.59
CA VAL A 11 -37.28 -36.16 19.28
C VAL A 11 -36.09 -37.11 19.17
N GLY A 12 -34.86 -36.64 19.46
CA GLY A 12 -33.64 -37.47 19.43
C GLY A 12 -33.22 -37.86 18.01
N VAL A 13 -33.64 -37.10 17.00
CA VAL A 13 -33.22 -37.28 15.61
C VAL A 13 -32.14 -36.25 15.32
N THR A 14 -30.87 -36.68 15.44
CA THR A 14 -29.67 -35.88 15.11
C THR A 14 -28.93 -36.53 13.92
N PRO A 15 -29.41 -36.34 12.67
CA PRO A 15 -28.84 -36.98 11.48
C PRO A 15 -27.35 -36.73 11.26
N TRP A 16 -26.82 -35.63 11.80
CA TRP A 16 -25.41 -35.22 11.75
C TRP A 16 -24.54 -35.80 12.89
N GLU A 17 -25.12 -36.37 13.95
CA GLU A 17 -24.35 -37.07 14.99
C GLU A 17 -24.14 -38.55 14.67
N HIS A 18 -24.92 -39.10 13.72
CA HIS A 18 -24.84 -40.47 13.22
C HIS A 18 -24.41 -40.50 11.75
N THR A 19 -23.30 -39.82 11.47
CA THR A 19 -22.61 -39.88 10.20
C THR A 19 -21.88 -41.21 10.04
N GLY A 20 -21.93 -41.79 8.85
CA GLY A 20 -21.29 -43.07 8.56
C GLY A 20 -19.77 -42.98 8.50
N HIS A 21 -19.10 -44.14 8.39
CA HIS A 21 -17.62 -44.19 8.35
C HIS A 21 -17.02 -43.38 7.20
N GLY A 22 -17.69 -43.31 6.05
CA GLY A 22 -17.25 -42.54 4.89
C GLY A 22 -17.20 -41.03 5.13
N PHE A 23 -18.20 -40.47 5.82
CA PHE A 23 -18.26 -39.06 6.18
C PHE A 23 -17.10 -38.66 7.10
N ASP A 24 -16.88 -39.45 8.16
CA ASP A 24 -15.83 -39.17 9.14
C ASP A 24 -14.43 -39.28 8.52
N ALA A 25 -14.24 -40.24 7.59
CA ALA A 25 -12.99 -40.38 6.86
C ALA A 25 -12.70 -39.19 5.94
N GLN A 26 -13.73 -38.66 5.25
CA GLN A 26 -13.59 -37.44 4.45
C GLN A 26 -13.23 -36.23 5.31
N LEU A 27 -13.93 -36.03 6.43
CA LEU A 27 -13.63 -34.93 7.35
C LEU A 27 -12.22 -35.04 7.91
N SER A 28 -11.80 -36.24 8.35
CA SER A 28 -10.43 -36.45 8.82
C SER A 28 -9.41 -36.09 7.74
N GLY A 29 -9.61 -36.53 6.50
CA GLY A 29 -8.71 -36.22 5.39
C GLY A 29 -8.61 -34.72 5.10
N LEU A 30 -9.72 -33.99 5.16
CA LEU A 30 -9.73 -32.53 5.03
C LEU A 30 -8.97 -31.86 6.18
N LEU A 31 -9.18 -32.31 7.43
CA LEU A 31 -8.48 -31.77 8.60
C LEU A 31 -6.99 -32.13 8.63
N ASP A 32 -6.60 -33.31 8.14
CA ASP A 32 -5.20 -33.76 8.05
C ASP A 32 -4.38 -32.94 7.05
N ALA A 33 -5.05 -32.36 6.04
CA ALA A 33 -4.42 -31.48 5.07
C ALA A 33 -4.11 -30.08 5.62
N ILE A 34 -4.68 -29.71 6.78
CA ILE A 34 -4.54 -28.38 7.39
C ILE A 34 -3.48 -28.47 8.51
N PRO A 35 -2.31 -27.83 8.36
CA PRO A 35 -1.26 -27.89 9.35
C PRO A 35 -1.70 -27.20 10.65
N VAL A 36 -1.32 -27.78 11.79
CA VAL A 36 -1.60 -27.22 13.12
C VAL A 36 -0.40 -26.37 13.56
N PRO A 37 -0.49 -25.03 13.54
CA PRO A 37 0.59 -24.19 14.03
C PRO A 37 0.72 -24.29 15.55
N GLU A 38 1.89 -23.98 16.09
CA GLU A 38 2.11 -23.93 17.54
C GLU A 38 1.16 -22.89 18.17
N GLY A 39 0.29 -23.33 19.08
CA GLY A 39 -0.74 -22.47 19.67
C GLY A 39 -1.93 -22.16 18.74
N GLY A 40 -2.10 -22.90 17.65
CA GLY A 40 -3.20 -22.72 16.70
C GLY A 40 -4.58 -22.81 17.35
N ARG A 41 -5.47 -21.87 17.00
CA ARG A 41 -6.85 -21.82 17.49
C ARG A 41 -7.83 -22.33 16.44
N ALA A 42 -8.78 -23.17 16.85
CA ALA A 42 -9.86 -23.66 16.00
C ALA A 42 -11.24 -23.30 16.58
N LEU A 43 -12.19 -22.99 15.70
CA LEU A 43 -13.57 -22.69 16.04
C LEU A 43 -14.47 -23.77 15.45
N ASP A 44 -15.31 -24.38 16.29
CA ASP A 44 -16.33 -25.36 15.88
C ASP A 44 -17.71 -24.73 16.06
N ILE A 45 -18.38 -24.37 14.96
CA ILE A 45 -19.65 -23.66 14.94
C ILE A 45 -20.80 -24.66 14.78
N GLY A 46 -21.76 -24.60 15.69
CA GLY A 46 -22.80 -25.62 15.80
C GLY A 46 -22.26 -26.93 16.36
N CYS A 47 -21.37 -26.84 17.35
CA CYS A 47 -20.58 -27.97 17.83
C CYS A 47 -21.42 -29.10 18.48
N GLY A 48 -22.70 -28.83 18.80
CA GLY A 48 -23.63 -29.81 19.35
C GLY A 48 -23.10 -30.46 20.63
N THR A 49 -22.94 -31.77 20.60
CA THR A 49 -22.41 -32.57 21.72
C THR A 49 -20.86 -32.63 21.76
N GLY A 50 -20.17 -31.79 20.99
CA GLY A 50 -18.72 -31.54 21.06
C GLY A 50 -17.85 -32.60 20.40
N ARG A 51 -18.41 -33.50 19.59
CA ARG A 51 -17.67 -34.61 18.95
C ARG A 51 -16.45 -34.11 18.16
N HIS A 52 -16.67 -33.16 17.25
CA HIS A 52 -15.61 -32.64 16.39
C HIS A 52 -14.70 -31.65 17.12
N SER A 53 -15.25 -30.87 18.06
CA SER A 53 -14.43 -30.06 18.97
C SER A 53 -13.37 -30.89 19.72
N ILE A 54 -13.74 -32.09 20.18
CA ILE A 54 -12.82 -33.02 20.86
C ILE A 54 -11.77 -33.56 19.89
N GLU A 55 -12.18 -33.94 18.68
CA GLU A 55 -11.27 -34.42 17.63
C GLU A 55 -10.22 -33.34 17.27
N LEU A 56 -10.64 -32.09 17.11
CA LEU A 56 -9.75 -30.96 16.86
C LEU A 56 -8.76 -30.76 18.01
N ALA A 57 -9.23 -30.83 19.26
CA ALA A 57 -8.35 -30.69 20.42
C ALA A 57 -7.32 -31.83 20.51
N GLN A 58 -7.71 -33.06 20.15
CA GLN A 58 -6.78 -34.21 20.07
C GLN A 58 -5.71 -34.04 18.98
N ARG A 59 -6.03 -33.31 17.91
CA ARG A 59 -5.08 -32.93 16.85
C ARG A 59 -4.14 -31.78 17.26
N GLY A 60 -4.32 -31.21 18.45
CA GLY A 60 -3.44 -30.17 19.01
C GLY A 60 -3.98 -28.74 18.88
N TRP A 61 -5.22 -28.56 18.45
CA TRP A 61 -5.85 -27.24 18.38
C TRP A 61 -6.29 -26.73 19.76
N HIS A 62 -6.20 -25.41 19.97
CA HIS A 62 -6.93 -24.72 21.03
C HIS A 62 -8.36 -24.43 20.54
N VAL A 63 -9.33 -25.20 21.03
CA VAL A 63 -10.67 -25.22 20.44
C VAL A 63 -11.66 -24.36 21.22
N THR A 64 -12.39 -23.52 20.50
CA THR A 64 -13.63 -22.90 20.96
C THR A 64 -14.80 -23.56 20.24
N GLY A 65 -15.71 -24.21 20.98
CA GLY A 65 -16.95 -24.75 20.43
C GLY A 65 -18.12 -23.82 20.74
N VAL A 66 -18.94 -23.49 19.74
CA VAL A 66 -20.10 -22.60 19.90
C VAL A 66 -21.37 -23.31 19.48
N ASP A 67 -22.42 -23.21 20.28
CA ASP A 67 -23.76 -23.68 19.94
C ASP A 67 -24.84 -22.75 20.51
N ALA A 68 -25.96 -22.65 19.81
CA ALA A 68 -27.10 -21.81 20.20
C ALA A 68 -28.01 -22.47 21.24
N GLU A 69 -27.80 -23.75 21.59
CA GLU A 69 -28.57 -24.47 22.60
C GLU A 69 -27.68 -24.92 23.78
N GLN A 70 -28.13 -24.65 25.00
CA GLN A 70 -27.36 -24.97 26.22
C GLN A 70 -27.26 -26.49 26.50
N GLU A 71 -28.30 -27.26 26.17
CA GLU A 71 -28.37 -28.69 26.51
C GLU A 71 -27.30 -29.56 25.80
N PRO A 72 -27.05 -29.40 24.48
CA PRO A 72 -25.92 -30.05 23.81
C PRO A 72 -24.56 -29.66 24.40
N LEU A 73 -24.34 -28.38 24.71
CA LEU A 73 -23.08 -27.89 25.29
C LEU A 73 -22.76 -28.51 26.65
N ASP A 74 -23.78 -28.77 27.47
CA ASP A 74 -23.58 -29.44 28.75
C ASP A 74 -23.09 -30.88 28.57
N LYS A 75 -23.57 -31.60 27.54
CA LYS A 75 -23.05 -32.92 27.14
C LYS A 75 -21.64 -32.82 26.57
N ALA A 76 -21.38 -31.81 25.73
CA ALA A 76 -20.07 -31.55 25.15
C ALA A 76 -18.98 -31.37 26.21
N ARG A 77 -19.28 -30.63 27.29
CA ARG A 77 -18.38 -30.46 28.45
C ARG A 77 -18.10 -31.77 29.18
N ILE A 78 -19.07 -32.69 29.24
CA ILE A 78 -18.87 -34.02 29.84
C ILE A 78 -17.95 -34.86 28.93
N HIS A 79 -18.26 -34.94 27.64
CA HIS A 79 -17.47 -35.71 26.68
C HIS A 79 -16.02 -35.21 26.59
N ALA A 80 -15.78 -33.90 26.62
CA ALA A 80 -14.42 -33.34 26.60
C ALA A 80 -13.61 -33.73 27.85
N ARG A 81 -14.25 -33.74 29.03
CA ARG A 81 -13.62 -34.22 30.27
C ARG A 81 -13.29 -35.71 30.21
N GLU A 82 -14.19 -36.53 29.68
CA GLU A 82 -13.99 -37.97 29.50
C GLU A 82 -12.86 -38.26 28.48
N ALA A 83 -12.76 -37.44 27.44
CA ALA A 83 -11.68 -37.49 26.44
C ALA A 83 -10.37 -36.84 26.90
N HIS A 84 -10.33 -36.24 28.09
CA HIS A 84 -9.15 -35.58 28.68
C HIS A 84 -8.57 -34.45 27.81
N VAL A 85 -9.44 -33.69 27.13
CA VAL A 85 -9.06 -32.51 26.33
C VAL A 85 -9.65 -31.23 26.90
N ASP A 86 -8.98 -30.10 26.66
CA ASP A 86 -9.46 -28.78 27.05
C ASP A 86 -10.12 -28.08 25.85
N VAL A 87 -11.40 -27.75 25.99
CA VAL A 87 -12.22 -27.10 24.96
C VAL A 87 -13.09 -26.04 25.62
N ARG A 88 -13.08 -24.83 25.07
CA ARG A 88 -13.93 -23.72 25.53
C ARG A 88 -15.29 -23.78 24.84
N PHE A 89 -16.34 -24.11 25.58
CA PHE A 89 -17.72 -24.18 25.06
C PHE A 89 -18.54 -22.93 25.42
N LEU A 90 -19.04 -22.22 24.40
CA LEU A 90 -19.82 -20.97 24.51
C LEU A 90 -21.25 -21.15 23.99
N HIS A 91 -22.21 -20.51 24.67
CA HIS A 91 -23.62 -20.52 24.30
C HIS A 91 -23.97 -19.19 23.64
N GLU A 92 -23.89 -19.14 22.31
CA GLU A 92 -23.99 -17.91 21.51
C GLU A 92 -24.68 -18.18 20.16
N ASP A 93 -25.22 -17.13 19.54
CA ASP A 93 -25.75 -17.20 18.17
C ASP A 93 -24.60 -17.12 17.17
N ALA A 94 -24.60 -18.01 16.18
CA ALA A 94 -23.57 -18.07 15.17
C ALA A 94 -23.59 -16.86 14.20
N ALA A 95 -24.66 -16.07 14.19
CA ALA A 95 -24.71 -14.81 13.45
C ALA A 95 -23.93 -13.66 14.13
N ASP A 96 -23.62 -13.77 15.43
CA ASP A 96 -23.05 -12.71 16.27
C ASP A 96 -21.76 -13.14 17.01
N LEU A 97 -21.06 -14.15 16.50
CA LEU A 97 -19.84 -14.74 17.10
C LEU A 97 -18.79 -13.69 17.51
N HIS A 98 -18.58 -12.64 16.73
CA HIS A 98 -17.58 -11.59 16.96
C HIS A 98 -17.78 -10.78 18.25
N ILE A 99 -18.94 -10.90 18.90
CA ILE A 99 -19.25 -10.24 20.16
C ILE A 99 -18.68 -11.01 21.36
N ALA A 100 -18.61 -12.34 21.27
CA ALA A 100 -18.35 -13.21 22.42
C ALA A 100 -17.20 -14.22 22.21
N VAL A 101 -16.76 -14.40 20.97
CA VAL A 101 -15.65 -15.27 20.57
C VAL A 101 -14.43 -14.41 20.30
N ASP A 102 -13.30 -14.74 20.93
CA ASP A 102 -12.07 -13.98 20.68
C ASP A 102 -11.56 -14.20 19.24
N GLY A 103 -10.81 -13.25 18.68
CA GLY A 103 -10.26 -13.39 17.32
C GLY A 103 -9.06 -14.34 17.20
N GLY A 104 -8.60 -14.53 15.96
CA GLY A 104 -7.36 -15.27 15.66
C GLY A 104 -7.54 -16.77 15.43
N HIS A 105 -8.73 -17.23 15.03
CA HIS A 105 -8.97 -18.64 14.70
C HIS A 105 -8.39 -18.98 13.31
N MET A 106 -7.46 -19.93 13.25
CA MET A 106 -6.81 -20.38 12.01
C MET A 106 -7.60 -21.50 11.31
N LEU A 107 -8.53 -22.14 12.01
CA LEU A 107 -9.43 -23.15 11.48
C LEU A 107 -10.86 -22.87 11.93
N VAL A 108 -11.80 -22.89 10.99
CA VAL A 108 -13.24 -22.88 11.26
C VAL A 108 -13.85 -24.16 10.75
N LEU A 109 -14.61 -24.83 11.61
CA LEU A 109 -15.41 -25.98 11.25
C LEU A 109 -16.89 -25.62 11.39
N ASP A 110 -17.66 -25.78 10.33
CA ASP A 110 -19.12 -25.65 10.34
C ASP A 110 -19.74 -26.93 9.79
N ILE A 111 -20.37 -27.72 10.66
CA ILE A 111 -21.09 -28.93 10.27
C ILE A 111 -22.59 -28.71 10.44
N GLY A 112 -23.12 -27.77 9.66
CA GLY A 112 -24.55 -27.69 9.35
C GLY A 112 -25.30 -26.49 9.91
N CYS A 113 -24.61 -25.43 10.32
CA CYS A 113 -25.22 -24.17 10.72
C CYS A 113 -25.55 -23.27 9.52
N PHE A 114 -24.63 -23.13 8.56
CA PHE A 114 -24.76 -22.15 7.47
C PHE A 114 -25.96 -22.41 6.53
N HIS A 115 -26.17 -23.65 6.10
CA HIS A 115 -27.10 -23.94 5.00
C HIS A 115 -28.56 -23.58 5.33
N GLY A 116 -28.96 -23.67 6.60
CA GLY A 116 -30.32 -23.35 7.07
C GLY A 116 -30.64 -21.87 7.23
N LEU A 117 -29.68 -20.97 6.97
CA LEU A 117 -29.83 -19.52 7.10
C LEU A 117 -30.49 -18.88 5.87
N THR A 118 -31.15 -17.74 6.06
CA THR A 118 -31.60 -16.87 4.94
C THR A 118 -30.43 -16.09 4.35
N ASP A 119 -30.55 -15.56 3.13
CA ASP A 119 -29.45 -14.83 2.47
C ASP A 119 -28.91 -13.64 3.28
N HIS A 120 -29.79 -12.92 3.99
CA HIS A 120 -29.34 -11.86 4.89
C HIS A 120 -28.54 -12.41 6.07
N GLN A 121 -29.02 -13.48 6.70
CA GLN A 121 -28.34 -14.14 7.81
C GLN A 121 -27.03 -14.79 7.39
N ARG A 122 -26.92 -15.30 6.15
CA ARG A 122 -25.67 -15.83 5.60
C ARG A 122 -24.60 -14.75 5.49
N ARG A 123 -24.98 -13.54 5.05
CA ARG A 123 -24.06 -12.39 5.02
C ARG A 123 -23.61 -11.97 6.42
N ASP A 124 -24.53 -11.97 7.39
CA ASP A 124 -24.20 -11.61 8.78
C ASP A 124 -23.28 -12.67 9.41
N TYR A 125 -23.59 -13.95 9.17
CA TYR A 125 -22.78 -15.08 9.57
C TYR A 125 -21.37 -15.00 9.00
N GLY A 126 -21.24 -14.81 7.68
CA GLY A 126 -19.93 -14.66 7.02
C GLY A 126 -19.14 -13.48 7.59
N ARG A 127 -19.78 -12.31 7.77
CA ARG A 127 -19.14 -11.16 8.43
C ARG A 127 -18.63 -11.50 9.84
N SER A 128 -19.42 -12.22 10.61
CA SER A 128 -19.07 -12.59 11.98
C SER A 128 -17.95 -13.63 12.05
N VAL A 129 -17.97 -14.66 11.20
CA VAL A 129 -16.86 -15.63 11.07
C VAL A 129 -15.59 -14.91 10.68
N ASN A 130 -15.68 -14.03 9.70
CA ASN A 130 -14.51 -13.36 9.19
C ASN A 130 -13.91 -12.33 10.15
N ALA A 131 -14.67 -11.87 11.16
CA ALA A 131 -14.18 -10.96 12.20
C ALA A 131 -13.37 -11.69 13.29
N ILE A 132 -13.48 -13.03 13.37
CA ILE A 132 -12.85 -13.84 14.43
C ILE A 132 -11.78 -14.80 13.90
N THR A 133 -11.62 -14.93 12.58
CA THR A 133 -10.57 -15.72 11.95
C THR A 133 -9.26 -14.96 11.80
N ALA A 134 -8.15 -15.67 11.91
CA ALA A 134 -6.82 -15.16 11.61
C ALA A 134 -6.57 -15.12 10.09
N PRO A 135 -5.59 -14.32 9.62
CA PRO A 135 -5.09 -14.41 8.26
C PRO A 135 -4.53 -15.80 7.95
N GLY A 136 -4.75 -16.30 6.73
CA GLY A 136 -4.35 -17.67 6.34
C GLY A 136 -5.25 -18.76 6.91
N ALA A 137 -6.41 -18.41 7.47
CA ALA A 137 -7.34 -19.39 8.02
C ALA A 137 -7.92 -20.31 6.94
N SER A 138 -8.22 -21.53 7.37
CA SER A 138 -8.97 -22.52 6.60
C SER A 138 -10.36 -22.69 7.20
N MET A 139 -11.36 -22.88 6.37
CA MET A 139 -12.72 -23.19 6.79
C MET A 139 -13.19 -24.45 6.11
N VAL A 140 -13.57 -25.44 6.91
CA VAL A 140 -14.21 -26.67 6.43
C VAL A 140 -15.69 -26.59 6.77
N MET A 141 -16.53 -26.61 5.74
CA MET A 141 -17.97 -26.47 5.87
C MET A 141 -18.69 -27.67 5.25
N PHE A 142 -19.68 -28.21 5.97
CA PHE A 142 -20.66 -29.15 5.44
C PHE A 142 -21.98 -28.46 5.20
N ALA A 143 -22.55 -28.67 4.01
CA ALA A 143 -23.82 -28.04 3.64
C ALA A 143 -24.66 -28.93 2.72
N PHE A 144 -25.99 -28.83 2.85
CA PHE A 144 -26.90 -29.45 1.88
C PHE A 144 -26.94 -28.65 0.58
N GLY A 145 -26.99 -29.34 -0.56
CA GLY A 145 -27.10 -28.73 -1.87
C GLY A 145 -28.44 -27.99 -2.07
N PRO A 146 -28.51 -27.08 -3.06
CA PRO A 146 -29.62 -26.15 -3.21
C PRO A 146 -30.98 -26.85 -3.41
N GLY A 147 -32.02 -26.28 -2.79
CA GLY A 147 -33.40 -26.78 -2.83
C GLY A 147 -34.06 -26.85 -1.46
N HIS A 148 -35.38 -27.06 -1.42
CA HIS A 148 -36.14 -27.26 -0.18
C HIS A 148 -36.84 -28.62 -0.20
N ARG A 149 -36.42 -29.53 0.69
CA ARG A 149 -36.97 -30.88 0.76
C ARG A 149 -37.48 -31.15 2.16
N TRP A 150 -38.72 -30.74 2.43
CA TRP A 150 -39.36 -30.99 3.73
C TRP A 150 -39.15 -32.46 4.17
N PRO A 151 -38.58 -32.73 5.36
CA PRO A 151 -38.36 -31.83 6.50
C PRO A 151 -36.97 -31.13 6.58
N MET A 152 -36.12 -31.26 5.56
CA MET A 152 -34.77 -30.68 5.54
C MET A 152 -34.77 -29.15 5.38
N PRO A 153 -33.73 -28.45 5.89
CA PRO A 153 -33.55 -27.02 5.65
C PRO A 153 -33.39 -26.71 4.16
N HIS A 154 -33.53 -25.43 3.79
CA HIS A 154 -33.04 -24.97 2.50
C HIS A 154 -31.53 -25.25 2.41
N GLY A 155 -31.07 -25.73 1.26
CA GLY A 155 -29.64 -25.87 1.01
C GLY A 155 -28.97 -24.59 0.50
N VAL A 156 -27.70 -24.70 0.16
CA VAL A 156 -26.86 -23.63 -0.42
C VAL A 156 -26.13 -24.14 -1.65
N SER A 157 -26.03 -23.28 -2.65
CA SER A 157 -25.06 -23.47 -3.74
C SER A 157 -23.68 -22.98 -3.31
N GLU A 158 -22.65 -23.38 -4.05
CA GLU A 158 -21.30 -22.85 -3.92
C GLU A 158 -21.27 -21.32 -4.06
N GLU A 159 -22.03 -20.77 -5.00
CA GLU A 159 -22.16 -19.33 -5.20
C GLU A 159 -22.74 -18.63 -3.95
N ASP A 160 -23.71 -19.25 -3.27
CA ASP A 160 -24.27 -18.69 -2.02
C ASP A 160 -23.25 -18.70 -0.87
N VAL A 161 -22.37 -19.71 -0.82
CA VAL A 161 -21.26 -19.78 0.13
C VAL A 161 -20.27 -18.66 -0.16
N MET A 162 -19.76 -18.57 -1.39
CA MET A 162 -18.77 -17.55 -1.77
C MET A 162 -19.30 -16.13 -1.63
N ARG A 163 -20.61 -15.90 -1.85
CA ARG A 163 -21.26 -14.60 -1.63
C ARG A 163 -21.33 -14.21 -0.15
N ALA A 164 -21.30 -15.18 0.76
CA ALA A 164 -21.32 -14.92 2.20
C ALA A 164 -19.93 -14.71 2.80
N PHE A 165 -18.91 -15.40 2.28
CA PHE A 165 -17.55 -15.37 2.80
C PHE A 165 -16.62 -14.53 1.94
N ASP A 166 -16.76 -13.22 2.08
CA ASP A 166 -15.92 -12.26 1.37
C ASP A 166 -14.44 -12.33 1.83
N GLY A 167 -13.51 -12.40 0.88
CA GLY A 167 -12.07 -12.59 1.13
C GLY A 167 -11.60 -14.04 1.25
N TRP A 168 -12.47 -15.01 0.99
CA TRP A 168 -12.13 -16.42 0.95
C TRP A 168 -12.17 -16.93 -0.49
N SER A 169 -11.33 -17.91 -0.78
CA SER A 169 -11.28 -18.64 -2.05
C SER A 169 -11.69 -20.09 -1.80
N MET A 170 -12.41 -20.70 -2.75
CA MET A 170 -12.78 -22.12 -2.66
C MET A 170 -11.55 -22.97 -3.00
N ALA A 171 -10.95 -23.64 -2.01
CA ALA A 171 -9.83 -24.54 -2.23
C ALA A 171 -10.28 -25.91 -2.77
N SER A 172 -11.45 -26.39 -2.33
CA SER A 172 -12.07 -27.60 -2.90
C SER A 172 -13.55 -27.70 -2.54
N SER A 173 -14.32 -28.26 -3.46
CA SER A 173 -15.75 -28.57 -3.32
C SER A 173 -15.96 -30.05 -3.67
N MET A 174 -16.51 -30.84 -2.75
CA MET A 174 -16.71 -32.29 -2.98
C MET A 174 -18.02 -32.80 -2.41
N ALA A 175 -18.62 -33.79 -3.07
CA ALA A 175 -19.81 -34.46 -2.53
C ALA A 175 -19.47 -35.20 -1.22
N ALA A 176 -20.31 -35.02 -0.20
CA ALA A 176 -20.15 -35.70 1.07
C ALA A 176 -20.61 -37.16 0.96
N ASP A 177 -19.82 -38.10 1.49
CA ASP A 177 -20.16 -39.51 1.56
C ASP A 177 -21.15 -39.76 2.69
N VAL A 178 -22.42 -39.63 2.31
CA VAL A 178 -23.58 -39.90 3.17
C VAL A 178 -24.25 -41.22 2.80
N SER A 179 -23.53 -42.16 2.18
CA SER A 179 -24.09 -43.43 1.68
C SER A 179 -24.78 -44.26 2.76
N GLU A 180 -24.28 -44.20 3.99
CA GLU A 180 -24.80 -44.85 5.21
C GLU A 180 -25.90 -44.02 5.92
N SER A 181 -26.15 -42.78 5.50
CA SER A 181 -27.13 -41.90 6.11
C SER A 181 -28.57 -42.17 5.64
N PRO A 182 -29.59 -41.73 6.41
CA PRO A 182 -31.00 -41.85 6.02
C PRO A 182 -31.31 -41.23 4.65
N LEU A 183 -32.33 -41.76 3.95
CA LEU A 183 -32.76 -41.29 2.63
C LEU A 183 -32.94 -39.76 2.52
N PRO A 184 -33.53 -39.04 3.51
CA PRO A 184 -33.65 -37.58 3.43
C PRO A 184 -32.30 -36.86 3.35
N VAL A 185 -31.26 -37.36 4.03
CA VAL A 185 -29.90 -36.79 4.02
C VAL A 185 -29.24 -37.07 2.66
N ARG A 186 -29.32 -38.31 2.17
CA ARG A 186 -28.78 -38.69 0.85
C ARG A 186 -29.41 -37.92 -0.30
N ALA A 187 -30.72 -37.69 -0.20
CA ALA A 187 -31.46 -36.91 -1.18
C ALA A 187 -31.09 -35.42 -1.11
N ALA A 188 -30.53 -34.90 -0.02
CA ALA A 188 -30.19 -33.48 0.08
C ALA A 188 -28.89 -33.09 -0.66
N HIS A 189 -28.25 -34.04 -1.36
CA HIS A 189 -26.99 -33.84 -2.10
C HIS A 189 -25.97 -33.00 -1.30
N PRO A 190 -25.56 -33.47 -0.12
CA PRO A 190 -24.65 -32.72 0.72
C PRO A 190 -23.25 -32.62 0.10
N CYS A 191 -22.59 -31.50 0.38
CA CYS A 191 -21.24 -31.20 -0.06
C CYS A 191 -20.36 -30.75 1.12
N TRP A 192 -19.08 -31.04 1.01
CA TRP A 192 -18.00 -30.41 1.75
C TRP A 192 -17.43 -29.26 0.93
N TYR A 193 -17.28 -28.11 1.57
CA TYR A 193 -16.58 -26.94 1.05
C TYR A 193 -15.36 -26.70 1.93
N HIS A 194 -14.20 -26.53 1.30
CA HIS A 194 -12.97 -26.10 1.96
C HIS A 194 -12.60 -24.73 1.41
N LEU A 195 -12.66 -23.72 2.27
CA LEU A 195 -12.29 -22.36 1.91
C LEU A 195 -10.97 -21.99 2.57
N VAL A 196 -10.18 -21.20 1.88
CA VAL A 196 -8.91 -20.66 2.38
C VAL A 196 -8.83 -19.17 2.09
N THR A 197 -8.01 -18.46 2.85
CA THR A 197 -7.71 -17.06 2.59
C THR A 197 -6.32 -16.94 1.95
N ALA A 198 -6.17 -16.17 0.87
CA ALA A 198 -4.94 -16.17 0.06
C ALA A 198 -3.77 -15.39 0.65
N THR A 199 -2.60 -16.02 0.73
CA THR A 199 -1.35 -15.42 1.24
C THR A 199 -0.30 -15.35 0.15
N LEU A 200 0.44 -14.25 0.12
CA LEU A 200 1.64 -14.07 -0.71
C LEU A 200 2.88 -14.18 0.17
N ARG A 201 3.76 -15.14 -0.10
CA ARG A 201 5.03 -15.31 0.60
C ARG A 201 6.19 -15.01 -0.33
N ILE A 202 7.09 -14.15 0.13
CA ILE A 202 8.34 -13.75 -0.51
C ILE A 202 9.48 -14.33 0.33
N SER A 203 10.46 -14.94 -0.33
CA SER A 203 11.69 -15.38 0.33
C SER A 203 12.95 -15.01 -0.45
N GLY A 204 13.85 -14.27 0.19
CA GLY A 204 15.14 -13.80 -0.36
C GLY A 204 15.02 -13.02 -1.67
N LEU A 205 13.95 -12.25 -1.86
CA LEU A 205 13.67 -11.60 -3.14
C LEU A 205 14.61 -10.42 -3.38
N SER A 206 15.30 -10.45 -4.52
CA SER A 206 16.23 -9.39 -4.94
C SER A 206 15.90 -8.97 -6.36
N ALA A 207 16.02 -7.67 -6.67
CA ALA A 207 15.75 -7.17 -8.02
C ALA A 207 16.85 -6.23 -8.52
N SER A 208 17.22 -6.39 -9.79
CA SER A 208 18.20 -5.56 -10.47
C SER A 208 17.73 -5.16 -11.87
N ARG A 209 18.29 -4.05 -12.37
CA ARG A 209 18.06 -3.58 -13.74
C ARG A 209 19.40 -3.24 -14.38
N GLY A 210 19.90 -4.16 -15.21
CA GLY A 210 21.28 -4.08 -15.71
C GLY A 210 22.28 -4.20 -14.56
N GLU A 211 23.28 -3.32 -14.49
CA GLU A 211 24.29 -3.34 -13.42
C GLU A 211 23.82 -2.73 -12.09
N ARG A 212 22.60 -2.17 -12.04
CA ARG A 212 22.07 -1.50 -10.85
C ARG A 212 21.15 -2.44 -10.07
N THR A 213 21.59 -2.82 -8.87
CA THR A 213 20.73 -3.43 -7.84
C THR A 213 19.75 -2.38 -7.32
N LEU A 214 18.46 -2.73 -7.30
CA LEU A 214 17.40 -1.88 -6.78
C LEU A 214 17.19 -2.16 -5.29
N PHE A 215 17.02 -3.43 -4.93
CA PHE A 215 16.93 -3.94 -3.56
C PHE A 215 17.39 -5.41 -3.52
N SER A 216 17.73 -5.89 -2.33
CA SER A 216 18.16 -7.28 -2.11
C SER A 216 17.58 -7.89 -0.84
N ASP A 217 17.42 -9.21 -0.86
CA ASP A 217 17.12 -10.08 0.29
C ASP A 217 15.82 -9.75 1.04
N LEU A 218 14.73 -9.51 0.30
CA LEU A 218 13.41 -9.31 0.90
C LEU A 218 12.77 -10.64 1.32
N ASP A 219 12.56 -10.80 2.62
CA ASP A 219 11.63 -11.77 3.20
C ASP A 219 10.37 -11.07 3.68
N LEU A 220 9.20 -11.47 3.17
CA LEU A 220 7.92 -10.86 3.53
C LEU A 220 6.80 -11.89 3.37
N THR A 221 5.84 -11.88 4.29
CA THR A 221 4.58 -12.59 4.11
C THR A 221 3.46 -11.55 4.17
N VAL A 222 2.65 -11.49 3.11
CA VAL A 222 1.47 -10.64 3.03
C VAL A 222 0.26 -11.54 3.16
N ALA A 223 -0.37 -11.50 4.32
CA ALA A 223 -1.51 -12.31 4.63
C ALA A 223 -2.83 -11.55 4.33
N PRO A 224 -3.95 -12.27 4.24
CA PRO A 224 -5.28 -11.69 4.09
C PRO A 224 -5.58 -10.60 5.14
N GLY A 225 -6.03 -9.44 4.68
CA GLY A 225 -6.28 -8.27 5.52
C GLY A 225 -5.03 -7.47 5.90
N ASP A 226 -3.82 -7.95 5.57
CA ASP A 226 -2.63 -7.10 5.66
C ASP A 226 -2.68 -6.02 4.60
N VAL A 227 -2.30 -4.80 5.00
CA VAL A 227 -2.13 -3.67 4.10
C VAL A 227 -0.69 -3.19 4.27
N ILE A 228 0.19 -3.69 3.41
CA ILE A 228 1.62 -3.38 3.45
C ILE A 228 1.89 -2.13 2.63
N GLY A 229 2.31 -1.06 3.29
CA GLY A 229 2.74 0.17 2.64
C GLY A 229 4.18 0.08 2.15
N LEU A 230 4.41 0.30 0.86
CA LEU A 230 5.74 0.41 0.27
C LEU A 230 6.20 1.87 0.22
N VAL A 231 7.20 2.19 1.03
CA VAL A 231 7.79 3.54 1.12
C VAL A 231 9.21 3.54 0.60
N GLY A 232 9.65 4.67 0.03
CA GLY A 232 11.00 4.81 -0.50
C GLY A 232 11.08 5.90 -1.55
N ALA A 233 12.30 6.36 -1.82
CA ALA A 233 12.56 7.40 -2.80
C ALA A 233 12.18 6.97 -4.23
N ASN A 234 11.99 7.95 -5.12
CA ASN A 234 11.77 7.65 -6.53
C ASN A 234 12.98 6.91 -7.15
N GLY A 235 12.70 5.77 -7.78
CA GLY A 235 13.72 4.89 -8.35
C GLY A 235 14.34 3.88 -7.37
N ALA A 236 13.78 3.73 -6.17
CA ALA A 236 14.17 2.68 -5.21
C ALA A 236 13.72 1.26 -5.62
N GLY A 237 12.80 1.15 -6.59
CA GLY A 237 12.30 -0.14 -7.08
C GLY A 237 10.88 -0.49 -6.63
N LYS A 238 10.10 0.45 -6.08
CA LYS A 238 8.71 0.26 -5.63
C LYS A 238 7.82 -0.42 -6.69
N SER A 239 7.68 0.22 -7.86
CA SER A 239 6.91 -0.36 -8.98
C SER A 239 7.55 -1.65 -9.51
N THR A 240 8.88 -1.77 -9.46
CA THR A 240 9.57 -3.00 -9.86
C THR A 240 9.19 -4.17 -8.95
N LEU A 241 9.15 -3.96 -7.62
CA LEU A 241 8.66 -4.95 -6.67
C LEU A 241 7.21 -5.33 -6.99
N LEU A 242 6.30 -4.36 -7.14
CA LEU A 242 4.90 -4.66 -7.47
C LEU A 242 4.77 -5.47 -8.77
N THR A 243 5.46 -5.08 -9.84
CA THR A 243 5.41 -5.83 -11.11
C THR A 243 6.04 -7.22 -11.03
N ALA A 244 7.02 -7.42 -10.15
CA ALA A 244 7.58 -8.75 -9.86
C ALA A 244 6.56 -9.62 -9.12
N LEU A 245 5.88 -9.08 -8.10
CA LEU A 245 4.80 -9.76 -7.38
C LEU A 245 3.61 -10.11 -8.27
N ALA A 246 3.31 -9.25 -9.25
CA ALA A 246 2.28 -9.48 -10.25
C ALA A 246 2.69 -10.48 -11.34
N GLY A 247 3.98 -10.87 -11.43
CA GLY A 247 4.48 -11.77 -12.48
C GLY A 247 4.57 -11.15 -13.88
N ILE A 248 4.55 -9.81 -14.00
CA ILE A 248 4.54 -9.09 -15.29
C ILE A 248 5.80 -8.23 -15.52
N GLY A 249 6.72 -8.18 -14.56
CA GLY A 249 7.93 -7.36 -14.62
C GLY A 249 8.98 -7.88 -15.60
N THR A 250 9.84 -6.97 -16.09
CA THR A 250 10.99 -7.30 -16.97
C THR A 250 12.34 -7.19 -16.27
N ALA A 251 12.34 -6.97 -14.95
CA ALA A 251 13.56 -6.86 -14.16
C ALA A 251 14.17 -8.25 -13.90
N ASP A 252 15.48 -8.29 -13.67
CA ASP A 252 16.14 -9.52 -13.24
C ASP A 252 15.86 -9.72 -11.75
N VAL A 253 15.10 -10.76 -11.43
CA VAL A 253 14.62 -11.06 -10.08
C VAL A 253 15.19 -12.41 -9.63
N GLU A 254 15.75 -12.43 -8.42
CA GLU A 254 16.20 -13.63 -7.71
C GLU A 254 15.33 -13.85 -6.45
N GLY A 255 15.28 -15.08 -5.94
CA GLY A 255 14.45 -15.47 -4.80
C GLY A 255 13.19 -16.25 -5.22
N SER A 256 12.21 -16.36 -4.31
CA SER A 256 10.96 -17.07 -4.58
C SER A 256 9.74 -16.28 -4.13
N ILE A 257 8.69 -16.31 -4.95
CA ILE A 257 7.36 -15.77 -4.66
C ILE A 257 6.40 -16.95 -4.72
N ILE A 258 5.70 -17.22 -3.63
CA ILE A 258 4.78 -18.34 -3.48
C ILE A 258 3.41 -17.80 -3.11
N LEU A 259 2.39 -18.21 -3.88
CA LEU A 259 0.99 -17.96 -3.58
C LEU A 259 0.40 -19.19 -2.89
N SER A 260 -0.42 -18.94 -1.87
CA SER A 260 -1.20 -19.98 -1.18
C SER A 260 -2.64 -19.50 -1.09
N PRO A 261 -3.60 -20.07 -1.83
CA PRO A 261 -3.42 -21.20 -2.74
C PRO A 261 -2.65 -20.79 -4.02
N PRO A 262 -2.05 -21.76 -4.76
CA PRO A 262 -1.22 -21.47 -5.93
C PRO A 262 -1.94 -20.76 -7.08
N ASP A 263 -3.26 -20.89 -7.15
CA ASP A 263 -4.16 -20.29 -8.15
C ASP A 263 -4.77 -18.95 -7.71
N ALA A 264 -4.33 -18.41 -6.57
CA ALA A 264 -4.76 -17.11 -6.07
C ALA A 264 -4.63 -16.00 -7.13
N ALA A 265 -5.65 -15.17 -7.22
CA ALA A 265 -5.75 -14.05 -8.13
C ALA A 265 -4.94 -12.86 -7.64
N VAL A 266 -3.91 -12.49 -8.39
CA VAL A 266 -3.15 -11.26 -8.15
C VAL A 266 -3.61 -10.17 -9.12
N GLY A 267 -4.10 -9.06 -8.58
CA GLY A 267 -4.44 -7.86 -9.33
C GLY A 267 -3.37 -6.79 -9.21
N TYR A 268 -2.96 -6.19 -10.32
CA TYR A 268 -2.04 -5.05 -10.34
C TYR A 268 -2.71 -3.81 -10.92
N LEU A 269 -2.82 -2.78 -10.08
CA LEU A 269 -3.26 -1.45 -10.48
C LEU A 269 -2.03 -0.56 -10.68
N ALA A 270 -1.69 -0.33 -11.95
CA ALA A 270 -0.62 0.58 -12.33
C ALA A 270 -0.97 2.05 -12.05
N GLN A 271 0.06 2.87 -11.81
CA GLN A 271 -0.06 4.30 -11.51
C GLN A 271 -0.81 5.10 -12.58
N GLU A 272 -0.51 4.87 -13.85
CA GLU A 272 -1.20 5.53 -14.95
C GLU A 272 -2.15 4.54 -15.64
N PRO A 273 -3.45 4.87 -15.78
CA PRO A 273 -4.35 4.02 -16.51
C PRO A 273 -3.98 4.04 -17.99
N ASP A 274 -3.43 2.94 -18.50
CA ASP A 274 -3.25 2.73 -19.95
C ASP A 274 -4.58 2.95 -20.68
N ARG A 275 -4.68 4.06 -21.39
CA ARG A 275 -5.84 4.41 -22.22
C ARG A 275 -5.62 3.85 -23.60
N ILE A 276 -6.19 2.69 -23.87
CA ILE A 276 -6.11 2.07 -25.19
C ILE A 276 -7.04 2.83 -26.14
N GLU A 277 -6.54 3.17 -27.33
CA GLU A 277 -7.34 3.86 -28.33
C GLU A 277 -8.54 2.99 -28.74
N GLY A 278 -9.75 3.55 -28.70
CA GLY A 278 -10.99 2.85 -29.02
C GLY A 278 -11.62 2.08 -27.85
N GLU A 279 -10.87 1.84 -26.76
CA GLU A 279 -11.39 1.13 -25.58
C GLU A 279 -12.48 1.94 -24.88
N THR A 280 -13.61 1.29 -24.60
CA THR A 280 -14.72 1.83 -23.83
C THR A 280 -14.48 1.73 -22.32
N VAL A 281 -15.25 2.46 -21.51
CA VAL A 281 -15.17 2.33 -20.04
C VAL A 281 -15.45 0.89 -19.61
N LEU A 282 -16.46 0.22 -20.17
CA LEU A 282 -16.78 -1.17 -19.81
C LEU A 282 -15.62 -2.13 -20.12
N GLU A 283 -15.02 -2.02 -21.31
CA GLU A 283 -13.87 -2.84 -21.72
C GLU A 283 -12.67 -2.59 -20.81
N PHE A 284 -12.41 -1.32 -20.46
CA PHE A 284 -11.39 -0.95 -19.49
C PHE A 284 -11.62 -1.61 -18.13
N LEU A 285 -12.86 -1.57 -17.61
CA LEU A 285 -13.21 -2.21 -16.34
C LEU A 285 -13.06 -3.73 -16.42
N GLY A 286 -13.52 -4.36 -17.50
CA GLY A 286 -13.38 -5.80 -17.73
C GLY A 286 -11.92 -6.25 -17.82
N ARG A 287 -11.06 -5.47 -18.49
CA ARG A 287 -9.62 -5.72 -18.56
C ARG A 287 -8.95 -5.57 -17.20
N ARG A 288 -9.23 -4.47 -16.48
CA ARG A 288 -8.58 -4.15 -15.20
C ARG A 288 -9.01 -5.05 -14.04
N THR A 289 -10.21 -5.62 -14.11
CA THR A 289 -10.68 -6.64 -13.17
C THR A 289 -10.24 -8.05 -13.54
N GLY A 290 -9.58 -8.23 -14.70
CA GLY A 290 -9.13 -9.52 -15.22
C GLY A 290 -10.26 -10.39 -15.80
N VAL A 291 -11.51 -9.94 -15.69
CA VAL A 291 -12.69 -10.65 -16.19
C VAL A 291 -12.60 -10.88 -17.70
N ALA A 292 -12.19 -9.87 -18.46
CA ALA A 292 -12.09 -9.98 -19.92
C ALA A 292 -11.09 -11.07 -20.32
N HIS A 293 -9.93 -11.13 -19.65
CA HIS A 293 -8.94 -12.16 -19.90
C HIS A 293 -9.43 -13.56 -19.49
N ALA A 294 -10.10 -13.66 -18.32
CA ALA A 294 -10.68 -14.94 -17.89
C ALA A 294 -11.78 -15.43 -18.84
N GLU A 295 -12.56 -14.51 -19.42
CA GLU A 295 -13.58 -14.82 -20.43
C GLU A 295 -12.95 -15.34 -21.72
N GLU A 296 -11.87 -14.71 -22.21
CA GLU A 296 -11.10 -15.20 -23.36
C GLU A 296 -10.56 -16.61 -23.14
N VAL A 297 -9.96 -16.87 -21.97
CA VAL A 297 -9.42 -18.18 -21.60
C VAL A 297 -10.54 -19.22 -21.50
N MET A 298 -11.66 -18.89 -20.87
CA MET A 298 -12.82 -19.76 -20.75
C MET A 298 -13.41 -20.11 -22.13
N ASN A 299 -13.55 -19.13 -23.03
CA ASN A 299 -14.08 -19.35 -24.37
C ASN A 299 -13.13 -20.23 -25.20
N ALA A 300 -11.81 -19.99 -25.13
CA ALA A 300 -10.82 -20.82 -25.79
C ALA A 300 -10.81 -22.27 -25.25
N ALA A 301 -10.96 -22.43 -23.93
CA ALA A 301 -11.11 -23.75 -23.32
C ALA A 301 -12.38 -24.44 -23.82
N ALA A 302 -13.52 -23.74 -23.89
CA ALA A 302 -14.79 -24.27 -24.38
C ALA A 302 -14.71 -24.82 -25.81
N GLU A 303 -13.96 -24.15 -26.69
CA GLU A 303 -13.75 -24.59 -28.07
C GLU A 303 -12.95 -25.91 -28.18
N THR A 304 -12.09 -26.19 -27.19
CA THR A 304 -11.18 -27.35 -27.18
C THR A 304 -11.65 -28.50 -26.31
N VAL A 305 -12.76 -28.35 -25.55
CA VAL A 305 -13.36 -29.40 -24.68
C VAL A 305 -13.59 -30.73 -25.39
N ALA A 306 -13.91 -30.71 -26.68
CA ALA A 306 -14.15 -31.93 -27.45
C ALA A 306 -12.86 -32.61 -27.96
N GLU A 307 -11.73 -31.92 -27.91
CA GLU A 307 -10.46 -32.33 -28.53
C GLU A 307 -9.39 -32.75 -27.51
N VAL A 308 -9.45 -32.24 -26.28
CA VAL A 308 -8.47 -32.48 -25.21
C VAL A 308 -9.05 -33.44 -24.16
N GLU A 309 -8.25 -34.40 -23.69
CA GLU A 309 -8.67 -35.39 -22.68
C GLU A 309 -8.69 -34.79 -21.25
N GLU A 310 -7.98 -33.68 -21.04
CA GLU A 310 -7.92 -32.91 -19.80
C GLU A 310 -8.99 -31.79 -19.80
N ASP A 311 -9.75 -31.67 -18.70
CA ASP A 311 -10.79 -30.64 -18.55
C ASP A 311 -10.17 -29.28 -18.20
N LEU A 312 -10.00 -28.45 -19.23
CA LEU A 312 -9.51 -27.08 -19.09
C LEU A 312 -10.64 -26.05 -18.92
N TYR A 313 -11.89 -26.44 -19.19
CA TYR A 313 -13.02 -25.51 -19.18
C TYR A 313 -13.52 -25.23 -17.76
N SER A 314 -13.68 -26.27 -16.95
CA SER A 314 -14.19 -26.09 -15.57
C SER A 314 -13.32 -25.14 -14.74
N PRO A 315 -11.97 -25.26 -14.71
CA PRO A 315 -11.12 -24.31 -13.99
C PRO A 315 -11.18 -22.88 -14.56
N ALA A 316 -11.31 -22.73 -15.89
CA ALA A 316 -11.42 -21.43 -16.52
C ALA A 316 -12.76 -20.74 -16.22
N LEU A 317 -13.85 -21.52 -16.19
CA LEU A 317 -15.17 -21.05 -15.78
C LEU A 317 -15.18 -20.64 -14.30
N GLU A 318 -14.63 -21.46 -13.41
CA GLU A 318 -14.51 -21.15 -11.99
C GLU A 318 -13.73 -19.85 -11.77
N ARG A 319 -12.62 -19.68 -12.50
CA ARG A 319 -11.82 -18.45 -12.47
C ARG A 319 -12.62 -17.22 -12.91
N TRP A 320 -13.36 -17.32 -14.00
CA TRP A 320 -14.19 -16.22 -14.51
C TRP A 320 -15.33 -15.87 -13.54
N LEU A 321 -15.96 -16.87 -12.92
CA LEU A 321 -16.98 -16.68 -11.88
C LEU A 321 -16.40 -16.04 -10.62
N ALA A 322 -15.23 -16.49 -10.17
CA ALA A 322 -14.54 -15.93 -8.99
C ALA A 322 -14.23 -14.44 -9.15
N LEU A 323 -13.77 -14.04 -10.35
CA LEU A 323 -13.55 -12.62 -10.68
C LEU A 323 -14.85 -11.81 -10.85
N GLY A 324 -16.01 -12.45 -10.76
CA GLY A 324 -17.32 -11.82 -10.89
C GLY A 324 -17.68 -11.48 -12.33
N GLY A 325 -17.31 -12.34 -13.29
CA GLY A 325 -17.64 -12.13 -14.70
C GLY A 325 -19.14 -12.14 -14.99
N ALA A 326 -19.91 -12.96 -14.27
CA ALA A 326 -21.36 -13.10 -14.48
C ALA A 326 -22.17 -11.83 -14.15
N ASP A 327 -21.69 -11.01 -13.21
CA ASP A 327 -22.41 -9.83 -12.70
C ASP A 327 -21.65 -8.50 -12.96
N LEU A 328 -20.55 -8.54 -13.72
CA LEU A 328 -19.67 -7.38 -13.91
C LEU A 328 -20.42 -6.15 -14.45
N LEU A 329 -21.26 -6.32 -15.47
CA LEU A 329 -22.00 -5.22 -16.09
C LEU A 329 -22.94 -4.53 -15.08
N GLU A 330 -23.74 -5.31 -14.35
CA GLU A 330 -24.70 -4.78 -13.38
C GLU A 330 -23.99 -4.07 -12.21
N ARG A 331 -22.84 -4.59 -11.78
CA ARG A 331 -22.01 -3.95 -10.76
C ARG A 331 -21.35 -2.68 -11.30
N ALA A 332 -20.85 -2.71 -12.53
CA ALA A 332 -20.18 -1.57 -13.15
C ALA A 332 -21.11 -0.37 -13.27
N GLU A 333 -22.37 -0.57 -13.68
CA GLU A 333 -23.38 0.50 -13.73
C GLU A 333 -23.55 1.18 -12.36
N LYS A 334 -23.71 0.39 -11.29
CA LYS A 334 -23.89 0.90 -9.93
C LYS A 334 -22.66 1.64 -9.41
N VAL A 335 -21.47 1.06 -9.58
CA VAL A 335 -20.21 1.64 -9.07
C VAL A 335 -19.87 2.94 -9.80
N VAL A 336 -20.03 2.97 -11.12
CA VAL A 336 -19.76 4.17 -11.94
C VAL A 336 -20.74 5.31 -11.59
N GLU A 337 -22.00 4.97 -11.31
CA GLU A 337 -23.00 5.93 -10.82
C GLU A 337 -22.64 6.44 -9.42
N GLU A 338 -22.29 5.56 -8.47
CA GLU A 338 -21.92 5.93 -7.11
C GLU A 338 -20.71 6.89 -7.09
N LEU A 339 -19.69 6.60 -7.89
CA LEU A 339 -18.50 7.44 -8.04
C LEU A 339 -18.79 8.73 -8.81
N GLY A 340 -19.93 8.84 -9.48
CA GLY A 340 -20.31 10.01 -10.27
C GLY A 340 -19.38 10.24 -11.45
N LEU A 341 -19.05 9.19 -12.22
CA LEU A 341 -18.18 9.31 -13.40
C LEU A 341 -18.77 10.28 -14.45
N GLY A 342 -20.10 10.31 -14.55
CA GLY A 342 -20.83 11.25 -15.41
C GLY A 342 -20.73 10.97 -16.91
N VAL A 343 -20.25 9.77 -17.29
CA VAL A 343 -20.25 9.28 -18.68
C VAL A 343 -20.83 7.85 -18.73
N PRO A 344 -21.43 7.45 -19.86
CA PRO A 344 -21.93 6.09 -20.02
C PRO A 344 -20.77 5.07 -20.17
N LEU A 345 -21.07 3.79 -19.96
CA LEU A 345 -20.08 2.71 -20.01
C LEU A 345 -19.51 2.46 -21.42
N ASP A 346 -20.19 2.90 -22.48
CA ASP A 346 -19.75 2.83 -23.87
C ASP A 346 -18.91 4.05 -24.31
N ALA A 347 -18.67 5.01 -23.41
CA ALA A 347 -17.78 6.14 -23.69
C ALA A 347 -16.33 5.67 -23.85
N HIS A 348 -15.59 6.28 -24.77
CA HIS A 348 -14.17 5.96 -24.96
C HIS A 348 -13.29 6.51 -23.84
N MET A 349 -12.35 5.69 -23.35
CA MET A 349 -11.38 6.06 -22.31
C MET A 349 -10.52 7.28 -22.70
N THR A 350 -10.19 7.41 -23.99
CA THR A 350 -9.39 8.53 -24.52
C THR A 350 -10.14 9.87 -24.52
N ALA A 351 -11.48 9.85 -24.42
CA ALA A 351 -12.30 11.06 -24.34
C ALA A 351 -12.48 11.58 -22.90
N LEU A 352 -12.07 10.81 -21.89
CA LEU A 352 -12.25 11.16 -20.49
C LEU A 352 -11.25 12.23 -20.03
N SER A 353 -11.72 13.16 -19.21
CA SER A 353 -10.84 14.04 -18.43
C SER A 353 -9.96 13.25 -17.44
N GLY A 354 -8.88 13.85 -16.93
CA GLY A 354 -8.01 13.22 -15.93
C GLY A 354 -8.79 12.69 -14.71
N GLY A 355 -9.63 13.53 -14.09
CA GLY A 355 -10.44 13.12 -12.95
C GLY A 355 -11.51 12.05 -13.27
N GLN A 356 -12.04 12.02 -14.50
CA GLN A 356 -12.92 10.92 -14.92
C GLN A 356 -12.14 9.62 -15.10
N ALA A 357 -10.96 9.66 -15.71
CA ALA A 357 -10.11 8.49 -15.81
C ALA A 357 -9.66 7.97 -14.44
N ALA A 358 -9.37 8.86 -13.49
CA ALA A 358 -9.07 8.49 -12.10
C ALA A 358 -10.26 7.79 -11.42
N ARG A 359 -11.49 8.31 -11.61
CA ARG A 359 -12.71 7.66 -11.13
C ARG A 359 -12.97 6.31 -11.81
N ALA A 360 -12.67 6.16 -13.09
CA ALA A 360 -12.74 4.87 -13.78
C ALA A 360 -11.70 3.87 -13.23
N GLY A 361 -10.48 4.35 -12.91
CA GLY A 361 -9.46 3.58 -12.20
C GLY A 361 -9.95 3.09 -10.82
N LEU A 362 -10.51 4.00 -10.02
CA LEU A 362 -11.13 3.65 -8.74
C LEU A 362 -12.31 2.68 -8.91
N ALA A 363 -13.15 2.86 -9.94
CA ALA A 363 -14.23 1.92 -10.24
C ALA A 363 -13.70 0.51 -10.51
N SER A 364 -12.59 0.40 -11.26
CA SER A 364 -11.96 -0.90 -11.53
C SER A 364 -11.46 -1.57 -10.25
N LEU A 365 -10.95 -0.81 -9.29
CA LEU A 365 -10.53 -1.30 -7.99
C LEU A 365 -11.73 -1.77 -7.16
N LEU A 366 -12.79 -0.98 -7.05
CA LEU A 366 -14.02 -1.34 -6.33
C LEU A 366 -14.74 -2.55 -6.94
N LEU A 367 -14.58 -2.78 -8.24
CA LEU A 367 -15.14 -3.93 -8.94
C LEU A 367 -14.25 -5.17 -8.86
N SER A 368 -13.00 -5.02 -8.46
CA SER A 368 -12.04 -6.11 -8.44
C SER A 368 -12.37 -7.14 -7.35
N ARG A 369 -12.16 -8.41 -7.68
CA ARG A 369 -12.30 -9.56 -6.76
C ARG A 369 -11.02 -10.39 -6.75
N TYR A 370 -9.89 -9.69 -6.74
CA TYR A 370 -8.59 -10.33 -6.63
C TYR A 370 -8.35 -10.75 -5.18
N ASP A 371 -7.67 -11.88 -4.98
CA ASP A 371 -7.30 -12.35 -3.65
C ASP A 371 -6.11 -11.55 -3.08
N ILE A 372 -5.25 -11.04 -3.95
CA ILE A 372 -4.13 -10.14 -3.62
C ILE A 372 -4.20 -8.91 -4.53
N LEU A 373 -4.07 -7.72 -3.95
CA LEU A 373 -4.12 -6.44 -4.64
C LEU A 373 -2.79 -5.68 -4.49
N LEU A 374 -2.21 -5.34 -5.63
CA LEU A 374 -0.97 -4.59 -5.76
C LEU A 374 -1.31 -3.21 -6.33
N LEU A 375 -1.22 -2.18 -5.50
CA LEU A 375 -1.69 -0.83 -5.82
C LEU A 375 -0.50 0.12 -5.97
N ASP A 376 -0.26 0.64 -7.17
CA ASP A 376 0.83 1.59 -7.44
C ASP A 376 0.28 3.01 -7.49
N GLU A 377 0.47 3.79 -6.41
CA GLU A 377 0.00 5.17 -6.24
C GLU A 377 -1.51 5.38 -6.52
N PRO A 378 -2.41 4.63 -5.84
CA PRO A 378 -3.85 4.68 -6.09
C PRO A 378 -4.51 6.01 -5.67
N THR A 379 -3.81 6.85 -4.90
CA THR A 379 -4.31 8.13 -4.40
C THR A 379 -4.16 9.27 -5.41
N ASN A 380 -3.35 9.09 -6.46
CA ASN A 380 -3.12 10.13 -7.46
C ASN A 380 -4.40 10.52 -8.19
N ASP A 381 -4.54 11.81 -8.48
CA ASP A 381 -5.67 12.40 -9.23
C ASP A 381 -7.06 12.17 -8.60
N LEU A 382 -7.15 11.63 -7.38
CA LEU A 382 -8.40 11.50 -6.64
C LEU A 382 -8.72 12.80 -5.89
N ASP A 383 -9.98 13.22 -5.99
CA ASP A 383 -10.51 14.24 -5.10
C ASP A 383 -10.78 13.66 -3.70
N LEU A 384 -11.10 14.52 -2.73
CA LEU A 384 -11.32 14.10 -1.33
C LEU A 384 -12.35 12.97 -1.19
N ARG A 385 -13.40 12.97 -2.02
CA ARG A 385 -14.44 11.94 -2.04
C ARG A 385 -13.90 10.63 -2.61
N GLY A 386 -13.10 10.68 -3.67
CA GLY A 386 -12.38 9.53 -4.21
C GLY A 386 -11.44 8.90 -3.18
N LEU A 387 -10.70 9.72 -2.42
CA LEU A 387 -9.83 9.26 -1.35
C LEU A 387 -10.61 8.58 -0.22
N GLU A 388 -11.75 9.16 0.22
CA GLU A 388 -12.64 8.52 1.21
C GLU A 388 -13.16 7.16 0.74
N GLN A 389 -13.51 7.05 -0.55
CA GLN A 389 -13.95 5.80 -1.16
C GLN A 389 -12.83 4.75 -1.20
N LEU A 390 -11.62 5.16 -1.53
CA LEU A 390 -10.44 4.30 -1.52
C LEU A 390 -10.10 3.83 -0.09
N GLU A 391 -10.11 4.73 0.89
CA GLU A 391 -9.91 4.39 2.31
C GLU A 391 -10.94 3.36 2.79
N ARG A 392 -12.22 3.59 2.45
CA ARG A 392 -13.29 2.65 2.79
C ARG A 392 -13.08 1.27 2.16
N PHE A 393 -12.71 1.23 0.88
CA PHE A 393 -12.40 -0.03 0.20
C PHE A 393 -11.26 -0.78 0.88
N VAL A 394 -10.16 -0.09 1.21
CA VAL A 394 -9.00 -0.71 1.88
C VAL A 394 -9.35 -1.18 3.29
N ALA A 395 -10.22 -0.46 4.01
CA ALA A 395 -10.66 -0.86 5.34
C ALA A 395 -11.64 -2.05 5.33
N GLU A 396 -12.42 -2.21 4.25
CA GLU A 396 -13.45 -3.25 4.13
C GLU A 396 -12.94 -4.53 3.44
N THR A 397 -11.93 -4.41 2.58
CA THR A 397 -11.37 -5.55 1.85
C THR A 397 -10.60 -6.50 2.76
N ARG A 398 -10.63 -7.79 2.39
CA ARG A 398 -9.82 -8.85 3.02
C ARG A 398 -8.71 -9.38 2.14
N ALA A 399 -8.64 -8.90 0.90
CA ALA A 399 -7.51 -9.21 0.06
C ALA A 399 -6.21 -8.82 0.78
N ALA A 400 -5.13 -9.55 0.51
CA ALA A 400 -3.80 -9.12 0.88
C ALA A 400 -3.42 -7.90 0.03
N LEU A 401 -3.08 -6.77 0.64
CA LEU A 401 -2.75 -5.53 -0.06
C LEU A 401 -1.27 -5.19 0.07
N VAL A 402 -0.68 -4.82 -1.06
CA VAL A 402 0.60 -4.10 -1.10
C VAL A 402 0.37 -2.78 -1.83
N VAL A 403 0.55 -1.67 -1.13
CA VAL A 403 0.25 -0.33 -1.65
C VAL A 403 1.48 0.56 -1.66
N VAL A 404 1.81 1.10 -2.81
CA VAL A 404 2.73 2.23 -2.94
C VAL A 404 1.90 3.50 -2.88
N SER A 405 2.19 4.39 -1.95
CA SER A 405 1.53 5.69 -1.87
C SER A 405 2.48 6.73 -1.28
N HIS A 406 2.40 7.95 -1.79
CA HIS A 406 3.03 9.12 -1.19
C HIS A 406 2.07 9.95 -0.30
N ASP A 407 0.80 9.55 -0.19
CA ASP A 407 -0.17 10.17 0.71
C ASP A 407 0.00 9.64 2.15
N ARG A 408 0.59 10.50 3.00
CA ARG A 408 0.87 10.21 4.41
C ARG A 408 -0.39 9.94 5.24
N GLU A 409 -1.50 10.62 4.93
CA GLU A 409 -2.74 10.47 5.68
C GLU A 409 -3.41 9.13 5.34
N PHE A 410 -3.42 8.78 4.06
CA PHE A 410 -3.86 7.48 3.58
C PHE A 410 -3.04 6.36 4.25
N LEU A 411 -1.71 6.43 4.16
CA LEU A 411 -0.83 5.43 4.79
C LEU A 411 -1.09 5.31 6.30
N SER A 412 -1.19 6.43 7.02
CA SER A 412 -1.44 6.46 8.47
C SER A 412 -2.75 5.78 8.86
N ARG A 413 -3.77 5.85 8.01
CA ARG A 413 -5.09 5.27 8.27
C ARG A 413 -5.23 3.81 7.85
N THR A 414 -4.51 3.38 6.83
CA THR A 414 -4.79 2.09 6.18
C THR A 414 -3.75 1.01 6.41
N VAL A 415 -2.46 1.36 6.56
CA VAL A 415 -1.40 0.34 6.55
C VAL A 415 -1.27 -0.37 7.89
N THR A 416 -1.01 -1.67 7.82
CA THR A 416 -0.76 -2.54 8.98
C THR A 416 0.71 -2.90 9.14
N GLY A 417 1.51 -2.69 8.09
CA GLY A 417 2.96 -2.84 8.07
C GLY A 417 3.59 -1.95 7.00
N ILE A 418 4.90 -1.69 7.12
CA ILE A 418 5.65 -0.89 6.17
C ILE A 418 6.86 -1.67 5.66
N VAL A 419 7.08 -1.60 4.35
CA VAL A 419 8.32 -2.03 3.72
C VAL A 419 9.01 -0.79 3.16
N GLU A 420 10.18 -0.47 3.70
CA GLU A 420 11.01 0.65 3.27
C GLU A 420 12.09 0.18 2.30
N LEU A 421 12.10 0.75 1.09
CA LEU A 421 13.16 0.58 0.10
C LEU A 421 14.14 1.76 0.21
N ASP A 422 15.28 1.52 0.86
CA ASP A 422 16.36 2.52 0.95
C ASP A 422 17.28 2.39 -0.27
N LEU A 423 17.00 3.19 -1.30
CA LEU A 423 17.85 3.28 -2.50
C LEU A 423 19.32 3.63 -2.19
N ALA A 424 19.55 4.34 -1.10
CA ALA A 424 20.83 4.93 -0.77
C ALA A 424 21.78 3.92 -0.11
N GLN A 425 21.22 2.98 0.65
CA GLN A 425 21.90 1.82 1.25
C GLN A 425 21.77 0.57 0.39
N GLN A 426 20.83 0.56 -0.57
CA GLN A 426 20.40 -0.63 -1.33
C GLN A 426 19.82 -1.73 -0.44
N ASP A 427 19.29 -1.32 0.71
CA ASP A 427 18.73 -2.19 1.73
C ASP A 427 17.20 -2.10 1.73
N ILE A 428 16.59 -3.14 2.29
CA ILE A 428 15.16 -3.22 2.54
C ILE A 428 14.91 -3.46 4.01
N ALA A 429 13.95 -2.75 4.58
CA ALA A 429 13.54 -2.91 5.96
C ALA A 429 12.04 -3.16 6.03
N VAL A 430 11.64 -4.11 6.88
CA VAL A 430 10.24 -4.43 7.16
C VAL A 430 9.94 -4.00 8.58
N TYR A 431 8.87 -3.23 8.73
CA TYR A 431 8.40 -2.69 9.99
C TYR A 431 6.99 -3.20 10.26
N ASP A 432 6.82 -3.82 11.43
CA ASP A 432 5.50 -4.26 11.89
C ASP A 432 4.75 -3.07 12.50
N GLY A 433 3.45 -2.97 12.18
CA GLY A 433 2.59 -1.88 12.64
C GLY A 433 2.44 -0.75 11.62
N GLY A 434 1.49 0.14 11.91
CA GLY A 434 1.11 1.21 11.00
C GLY A 434 2.18 2.28 10.80
N TYR A 435 1.90 3.22 9.90
CA TYR A 435 2.85 4.25 9.46
C TYR A 435 3.46 5.10 10.59
N GLU A 436 2.68 5.43 11.62
CA GLU A 436 3.18 6.21 12.77
C GLU A 436 4.21 5.42 13.60
N SER A 437 4.02 4.11 13.77
CA SER A 437 4.99 3.23 14.43
C SER A 437 6.30 3.19 13.66
N TYR A 438 6.21 3.04 12.33
CA TYR A 438 7.36 3.13 11.44
C TYR A 438 8.13 4.45 11.60
N LEU A 439 7.44 5.60 11.61
CA LEU A 439 8.11 6.90 11.78
C LEU A 439 8.83 7.00 13.13
N ALA A 440 8.21 6.50 14.20
CA ALA A 440 8.82 6.50 15.53
C ALA A 440 10.05 5.58 15.59
N GLU A 441 9.96 4.36 15.05
CA GLU A 441 11.07 3.40 15.00
C GLU A 441 12.22 3.92 14.13
N ARG A 442 11.91 4.53 12.98
CA ARG A 442 12.91 5.15 12.10
C ARG A 442 13.65 6.29 12.80
N GLU A 443 12.95 7.13 13.55
CA GLU A 443 13.59 8.21 14.33
C GLU A 443 14.48 7.66 15.45
N ILE A 444 14.02 6.65 16.18
CA ILE A 444 14.79 5.98 17.23
C ILE A 444 16.05 5.34 16.63
N ALA A 445 15.91 4.61 15.53
CA ALA A 445 17.04 3.99 14.82
C ALA A 445 18.05 5.06 14.37
N ARG A 446 17.56 6.18 13.82
CA ARG A 446 18.39 7.32 13.40
C ARG A 446 19.15 7.93 14.58
N GLN A 447 18.48 8.15 15.71
CA GLN A 447 19.10 8.71 16.91
C GLN A 447 20.18 7.76 17.44
N HIS A 448 19.90 6.47 17.56
CA HIS A 448 20.88 5.49 18.02
C HIS A 448 22.08 5.37 17.08
N ALA A 449 21.85 5.39 15.77
CA ALA A 449 22.94 5.39 14.79
C ALA A 449 23.82 6.65 14.95
N ARG A 450 23.21 7.81 15.18
CA ARG A 450 23.91 9.08 15.41
C ARG A 450 24.76 9.04 16.69
N GLU A 451 24.18 8.57 17.79
CA GLU A 451 24.86 8.43 19.08
C GLU A 451 26.04 7.44 18.96
N ALA A 452 25.84 6.28 18.34
CA ALA A 452 26.89 5.29 18.12
C ALA A 452 28.05 5.84 17.28
N PHE A 453 27.75 6.60 16.24
CA PHE A 453 28.78 7.24 15.43
C PHE A 453 29.51 8.36 16.16
N GLU A 454 28.81 9.19 16.94
CA GLU A 454 29.44 10.24 17.74
C GLU A 454 30.37 9.65 18.81
N GLU A 455 29.99 8.53 19.43
CA GLU A 455 30.85 7.77 20.35
C GLU A 455 32.08 7.19 19.63
N TYR A 456 31.88 6.57 18.45
CA TYR A 456 32.96 6.06 17.61
C TYR A 456 33.93 7.17 17.19
N ALA A 457 33.41 8.27 16.64
CA ALA A 457 34.18 9.40 16.15
C ALA A 457 34.95 10.09 17.28
N GLY A 458 34.32 10.27 18.44
CA GLY A 458 34.96 10.76 19.65
C GLY A 458 36.09 9.85 20.11
N THR A 459 35.84 8.55 20.24
CA THR A 459 36.84 7.54 20.64
C THR A 459 38.01 7.48 19.67
N ARG A 460 37.72 7.54 18.36
CA ARG A 460 38.74 7.55 17.31
C ARG A 460 39.60 8.81 17.37
N SER A 461 38.99 9.98 17.45
CA SER A 461 39.71 11.26 17.59
C SER A 461 40.63 11.25 18.80
N ASP A 462 40.13 10.80 19.95
CA ASP A 462 40.89 10.64 21.20
C ASP A 462 42.12 9.75 21.05
N LEU A 463 41.97 8.63 20.35
CA LEU A 463 43.06 7.69 20.09
C LEU A 463 44.08 8.27 19.09
N GLU A 464 43.61 8.97 18.06
CA GLU A 464 44.45 9.65 17.07
C GLU A 464 45.27 10.78 17.72
N ASP A 465 44.65 11.59 18.58
CA ASP A 465 45.32 12.64 19.35
C ASP A 465 46.38 12.06 20.30
N ARG A 466 46.04 10.97 21.01
CA ARG A 466 47.03 10.25 21.84
C ARG A 466 48.16 9.68 21.00
N ALA A 467 47.88 9.11 19.83
CA ALA A 467 48.90 8.58 18.93
C ALA A 467 49.80 9.71 18.40
N GLN A 468 49.23 10.85 18.01
CA GLN A 468 49.98 12.02 17.56
C GLN A 468 50.85 12.60 18.66
N MET A 469 50.33 12.71 19.89
CA MET A 469 51.10 13.13 21.05
C MET A 469 52.27 12.17 21.31
N GLN A 470 52.04 10.85 21.29
CA GLN A 470 53.09 9.84 21.45
C GLN A 470 54.16 9.93 20.35
N ARG A 471 53.78 10.17 19.09
CA ARG A 471 54.73 10.41 17.98
C ARG A 471 55.57 11.66 18.22
N ASN A 472 54.95 12.78 18.58
CA ASN A 472 55.63 14.03 18.87
C ASN A 472 56.63 13.87 20.04
N TRP A 473 56.24 13.16 21.10
CA TRP A 473 57.12 12.84 22.23
C TRP A 473 58.29 11.95 21.84
N MET A 474 58.09 10.97 20.95
CA MET A 474 59.18 10.18 20.38
C MET A 474 60.14 11.04 19.56
N GLU A 475 59.64 11.94 18.70
CA GLU A 475 60.48 12.82 17.89
C GLU A 475 61.32 13.77 18.76
N HIS A 476 60.68 14.44 19.73
CA HIS A 476 61.37 15.33 20.67
C HIS A 476 62.32 14.56 21.61
N GLY A 477 61.94 13.37 22.07
CA GLY A 477 62.76 12.49 22.89
C GLY A 477 64.02 12.04 22.16
N VAL A 478 63.91 11.62 20.90
CA VAL A 478 65.04 11.24 20.04
C VAL A 478 65.92 12.45 19.71
N ARG A 479 65.32 13.61 19.40
CA ARG A 479 66.05 14.86 19.10
C ARG A 479 66.83 15.36 20.33
N ASN A 480 66.24 15.33 21.51
CA ASN A 480 66.90 15.67 22.77
C ASN A 480 67.98 14.66 23.18
N ALA A 481 67.73 13.35 22.96
CA ALA A 481 68.72 12.31 23.19
C ALA A 481 69.94 12.45 22.27
N ARG A 482 69.75 12.74 20.97
CA ARG A 482 70.84 13.03 20.02
C ARG A 482 71.64 14.27 20.43
N ARG A 483 70.98 15.33 20.89
CA ARG A 483 71.65 16.58 21.31
C ARG A 483 72.50 16.43 22.57
N LYS A 484 72.13 15.52 23.48
CA LYS A 484 72.85 15.25 24.75
C LYS A 484 73.84 14.07 24.68
N ALA A 485 74.02 13.43 23.51
CA ALA A 485 74.88 12.27 23.31
C ALA A 485 76.38 12.63 23.14
N LYS A 486 76.95 13.43 24.05
CA LYS A 486 78.41 13.65 24.13
C LYS A 486 79.10 12.78 25.18
N ASP A 487 78.35 12.01 25.96
CA ASP A 487 78.87 11.24 27.09
C ASP A 487 78.69 9.72 26.87
N ASN A 488 79.76 8.96 27.13
CA ASN A 488 79.93 7.54 26.78
C ASN A 488 79.54 6.60 27.94
N ASP A 489 78.65 7.05 28.83
CA ASP A 489 78.17 6.25 29.96
C ASP A 489 77.29 5.07 29.50
N LYS A 490 77.75 3.86 29.83
CA LYS A 490 77.11 2.59 29.46
C LYS A 490 75.78 2.38 30.21
N ILE A 491 75.64 2.92 31.42
CA ILE A 491 74.42 2.81 32.25
C ILE A 491 73.33 3.74 31.71
N GLY A 492 73.69 5.01 31.43
CA GLY A 492 72.78 5.96 30.79
C GLY A 492 72.28 5.52 29.42
N ARG A 493 73.05 4.71 28.68
CA ARG A 493 72.63 4.14 27.38
C ARG A 493 71.54 3.08 27.54
N GLY A 494 71.63 2.20 28.54
CA GLY A 494 70.62 1.17 28.82
C GLY A 494 69.25 1.75 29.18
N LEU A 495 69.23 2.72 30.11
CA LEU A 495 68.01 3.41 30.53
C LEU A 495 67.33 4.17 29.38
N ARG A 496 68.11 4.74 28.45
CA ARG A 496 67.58 5.43 27.26
C ARG A 496 66.95 4.46 26.26
N THR A 497 67.58 3.30 26.04
CA THR A 497 67.02 2.24 25.18
C THR A 497 65.71 1.73 25.77
N GLU A 498 65.68 1.40 27.07
CA GLU A 498 64.50 0.90 27.75
C GLU A 498 63.34 1.93 27.77
N SER A 499 63.66 3.21 27.98
CA SER A 499 62.67 4.30 27.90
C SER A 499 62.09 4.44 26.48
N THR A 500 62.94 4.35 25.45
CA THR A 500 62.52 4.44 24.04
C THR A 500 61.66 3.23 23.64
N GLU A 501 62.04 2.02 24.07
CA GLU A 501 61.28 0.80 23.85
C GLU A 501 59.90 0.84 24.52
N LYS A 502 59.82 1.33 25.76
CA LYS A 502 58.54 1.53 26.47
C LYS A 502 57.63 2.52 25.76
N GLN A 503 58.17 3.62 25.23
CA GLN A 503 57.39 4.60 24.47
C GLN A 503 56.92 4.04 23.12
N ALA A 504 57.79 3.31 22.42
CA ALA A 504 57.43 2.63 21.17
C ALA A 504 56.36 1.54 21.39
N ALA A 505 56.42 0.80 22.50
CA ALA A 505 55.40 -0.17 22.87
C ALA A 505 54.04 0.48 23.12
N LYS A 506 54.00 1.63 23.82
CA LYS A 506 52.77 2.41 24.04
C LYS A 506 52.17 2.93 22.72
N ALA A 507 53.01 3.47 21.84
CA ALA A 507 52.57 3.92 20.51
C ALA A 507 51.97 2.77 19.67
N ARG A 508 52.61 1.60 19.67
CA ARG A 508 52.08 0.39 19.00
C ARG A 508 50.77 -0.09 19.62
N GLN A 509 50.61 0.03 20.94
CA GLN A 509 49.37 -0.33 21.62
C GLN A 509 48.21 0.60 21.23
N THR A 510 48.44 1.92 21.18
CA THR A 510 47.44 2.89 20.71
C THR A 510 47.08 2.61 19.25
N GLN A 511 48.07 2.37 18.39
CA GLN A 511 47.85 2.08 16.97
C GLN A 511 47.01 0.82 16.77
N ARG A 512 47.31 -0.27 17.49
CA ARG A 512 46.51 -1.50 17.45
C ARG A 512 45.09 -1.32 17.97
N ARG A 513 44.85 -0.38 18.90
CA ARG A 513 43.49 -0.05 19.36
C ARG A 513 42.70 0.68 18.29
N ILE A 514 43.34 1.60 17.54
CA ILE A 514 42.72 2.25 16.39
C ILE A 514 42.37 1.22 15.31
N GLU A 515 43.30 0.31 14.99
CA GLU A 515 43.09 -0.74 13.98
C GLU A 515 42.01 -1.77 14.35
N ARG A 516 41.75 -1.96 15.65
CA ARG A 516 40.73 -2.88 16.15
C ARG A 516 39.42 -2.19 16.50
N LEU A 517 39.36 -0.86 16.38
CA LEU A 517 38.13 -0.14 16.63
C LEU A 517 37.15 -0.55 15.54
N GLU A 518 36.03 -1.12 15.94
CA GLU A 518 34.94 -1.45 15.02
C GLU A 518 34.49 -0.17 14.32
N VAL A 519 34.50 -0.20 12.99
CA VAL A 519 34.16 0.98 12.20
C VAL A 519 32.65 1.09 12.20
N VAL A 520 32.15 2.13 12.85
CA VAL A 520 30.75 2.53 12.75
C VAL A 520 30.64 3.48 11.57
N GLU A 521 29.77 3.17 10.61
CA GLU A 521 29.51 4.06 9.47
C GLU A 521 28.86 5.35 9.94
N GLU A 522 29.23 6.48 9.33
CA GLU A 522 28.56 7.75 9.62
C GLU A 522 27.11 7.66 9.13
N PRO A 523 26.11 7.82 10.01
CA PRO A 523 24.72 7.91 9.60
C PRO A 523 24.64 9.09 8.66
N ARG A 524 24.15 8.83 7.45
CA ARG A 524 24.05 9.88 6.46
C ARG A 524 23.22 11.00 7.06
N LYS A 525 23.78 12.22 7.01
CA LYS A 525 22.93 13.39 7.12
C LYS A 525 22.01 13.32 5.92
N GLU A 526 20.75 12.98 6.13
CA GLU A 526 19.72 13.33 5.17
C GLU A 526 19.95 14.79 4.86
N TRP A 527 20.32 15.05 3.61
CA TRP A 527 20.54 16.42 3.19
C TRP A 527 19.16 17.07 3.25
N GLU A 528 18.86 17.76 4.36
CA GLU A 528 17.70 18.63 4.46
C GLU A 528 17.88 19.70 3.39
N LEU A 529 17.28 19.44 2.23
CA LEU A 529 17.30 20.36 1.13
C LEU A 529 16.39 21.52 1.54
N ARG A 530 16.96 22.52 2.20
CA ARG A 530 16.27 23.79 2.40
C ARG A 530 16.10 24.42 1.03
N MET A 531 14.94 24.20 0.44
CA MET A 531 14.47 24.88 -0.74
C MET A 531 13.94 26.23 -0.27
N GLU A 532 14.63 27.29 -0.67
CA GLU A 532 14.14 28.66 -0.53
C GLU A 532 13.75 29.14 -1.92
N ILE A 533 12.49 29.53 -2.11
CA ILE A 533 12.04 30.08 -3.38
C ILE A 533 12.66 31.47 -3.52
N ALA A 534 13.40 31.71 -4.61
CA ALA A 534 13.96 33.04 -4.84
C ALA A 534 12.83 34.08 -4.91
N ALA A 535 12.92 35.13 -4.12
CA ALA A 535 11.92 36.19 -4.10
C ALA A 535 12.19 37.20 -5.22
N ALA A 536 11.20 37.41 -6.10
CA ALA A 536 11.19 38.59 -6.97
C ALA A 536 10.87 39.87 -6.17
N PRO A 537 11.17 41.06 -6.73
CA PRO A 537 10.69 42.31 -6.16
C PRO A 537 9.18 42.27 -5.90
N ARG A 538 8.75 42.94 -4.83
CA ARG A 538 7.34 43.03 -4.45
C ARG A 538 6.49 43.53 -5.63
N SER A 539 5.37 42.86 -5.91
CA SER A 539 4.40 43.31 -6.90
C SER A 539 3.55 44.48 -6.36
N GLY A 540 2.62 44.98 -7.19
CA GLY A 540 1.60 45.94 -6.73
C GLY A 540 0.77 45.37 -5.56
N SER A 541 -0.02 46.23 -4.89
CA SER A 541 -0.89 45.78 -3.79
C SER A 541 -1.93 44.75 -4.26
N VAL A 542 -2.39 44.88 -5.50
CA VAL A 542 -3.30 43.93 -6.16
C VAL A 542 -2.48 43.03 -7.08
N VAL A 543 -2.63 41.72 -6.90
CA VAL A 543 -1.92 40.67 -7.65
C VAL A 543 -2.76 40.16 -8.81
N ALA A 544 -4.04 39.89 -8.59
CA ALA A 544 -4.98 39.48 -9.64
C ALA A 544 -6.39 39.96 -9.31
N THR A 545 -7.20 40.25 -10.32
CA THR A 545 -8.61 40.58 -10.12
C THR A 545 -9.48 39.98 -11.23
N THR A 546 -10.69 39.60 -10.84
CA THR A 546 -11.77 39.19 -11.73
C THR A 546 -13.02 39.99 -11.38
N ASN A 547 -13.79 40.39 -12.39
CA ASN A 547 -15.07 41.07 -12.23
C ASN A 547 -16.09 40.48 -13.19
N GLY A 548 -17.04 39.72 -12.65
CA GLY A 548 -18.07 39.03 -13.40
C GLY A 548 -17.52 38.02 -14.41
N ALA A 549 -16.32 37.49 -14.19
CA ALA A 549 -15.63 36.63 -15.14
C ALA A 549 -16.39 35.32 -15.32
N LYS A 550 -16.73 34.98 -16.56
CA LYS A 550 -17.47 33.78 -16.91
C LYS A 550 -16.85 33.09 -18.12
N VAL A 551 -16.79 31.76 -18.09
CA VAL A 551 -16.27 30.93 -19.19
C VAL A 551 -17.24 29.78 -19.43
N THR A 552 -17.62 29.53 -20.67
CA THR A 552 -18.50 28.44 -21.07
C THR A 552 -17.72 27.43 -21.91
N ARG A 553 -17.67 26.16 -21.48
CA ARG A 553 -17.02 25.05 -22.19
C ARG A 553 -18.00 23.89 -22.34
N GLY A 554 -18.64 23.78 -23.50
CA GLY A 554 -19.65 22.76 -23.74
C GLY A 554 -20.82 22.91 -22.76
N GLN A 555 -21.07 21.88 -21.94
CA GLN A 555 -22.13 21.89 -20.91
C GLN A 555 -21.69 22.54 -19.59
N PHE A 556 -20.39 22.78 -19.40
CA PHE A 556 -19.86 23.37 -18.16
C PHE A 556 -19.75 24.89 -18.27
N THR A 557 -20.17 25.61 -17.23
CA THR A 557 -20.03 27.07 -17.13
C THR A 557 -19.30 27.42 -15.83
N PHE A 558 -18.18 28.11 -15.95
CA PHE A 558 -17.47 28.77 -14.85
C PHE A 558 -17.99 30.19 -14.69
N GLY A 559 -18.24 30.62 -13.46
CA GLY A 559 -18.65 31.98 -13.11
C GLY A 559 -20.15 32.27 -13.17
N PRO A 560 -20.56 33.53 -12.98
CA PRO A 560 -19.70 34.72 -12.86
C PRO A 560 -18.89 34.74 -11.56
N VAL A 561 -17.58 34.95 -11.66
CA VAL A 561 -16.67 35.11 -10.51
C VAL A 561 -16.19 36.57 -10.41
N THR A 562 -16.34 37.14 -9.23
CA THR A 562 -15.78 38.46 -8.88
C THR A 562 -14.93 38.29 -7.63
N THR A 563 -13.62 38.43 -7.75
CA THR A 563 -12.68 38.34 -6.63
C THR A 563 -11.41 39.15 -6.91
N GLN A 564 -10.68 39.48 -5.86
CA GLN A 564 -9.38 40.14 -5.91
C GLN A 564 -8.39 39.36 -5.03
N ILE A 565 -7.16 39.23 -5.49
CA ILE A 565 -6.03 38.66 -4.74
C ILE A 565 -5.07 39.81 -4.45
N ASP A 566 -4.73 39.97 -3.16
CA ASP A 566 -3.81 41.00 -2.71
C ASP A 566 -2.40 40.42 -2.46
N TRP A 567 -1.42 41.33 -2.36
CA TRP A 567 -0.05 40.95 -2.01
C TRP A 567 -0.01 40.28 -0.63
N GLY A 568 0.64 39.10 -0.56
CA GLY A 568 0.78 38.33 0.68
C GLY A 568 -0.42 37.45 1.01
N ASP A 569 -1.46 37.43 0.17
CA ASP A 569 -2.54 36.46 0.30
C ASP A 569 -1.99 35.04 0.15
N ARG A 570 -2.43 34.14 1.04
CA ARG A 570 -2.16 32.70 0.99
C ARG A 570 -3.49 31.99 0.91
N ILE A 571 -3.86 31.62 -0.31
CA ILE A 571 -5.20 31.16 -0.66
C ILE A 571 -5.15 29.67 -0.92
N LEU A 572 -5.90 28.91 -0.12
CA LEU A 572 -6.14 27.49 -0.37
C LEU A 572 -7.40 27.34 -1.21
N VAL A 573 -7.33 26.59 -2.30
CA VAL A 573 -8.44 26.36 -3.22
C VAL A 573 -8.79 24.88 -3.20
N THR A 574 -10.00 24.55 -2.76
CA THR A 574 -10.54 23.18 -2.71
C THR A 574 -11.73 23.02 -3.66
N GLY A 575 -12.10 21.79 -3.97
CA GLY A 575 -13.27 21.48 -4.80
C GLY A 575 -13.13 20.16 -5.54
N ALA A 576 -14.24 19.52 -5.87
CA ALA A 576 -14.25 18.24 -6.58
C ALA A 576 -13.55 18.32 -7.95
N ASN A 577 -13.12 17.18 -8.49
CA ASN A 577 -12.60 17.14 -9.85
C ASN A 577 -13.65 17.62 -10.85
N GLY A 578 -13.24 18.51 -11.76
CA GLY A 578 -14.15 19.17 -12.70
C GLY A 578 -14.92 20.37 -12.15
N ALA A 579 -14.74 20.77 -10.88
CA ALA A 579 -15.44 21.93 -10.30
C ALA A 579 -15.03 23.29 -10.89
N GLY A 580 -13.92 23.35 -11.65
CA GLY A 580 -13.44 24.56 -12.32
C GLY A 580 -12.17 25.19 -11.71
N LYS A 581 -11.43 24.50 -10.82
CA LYS A 581 -10.20 25.00 -10.17
C LYS A 581 -9.14 25.47 -11.17
N THR A 582 -8.75 24.62 -12.12
CA THR A 582 -7.80 24.98 -13.19
C THR A 582 -8.36 26.06 -14.11
N THR A 583 -9.69 26.17 -14.26
CA THR A 583 -10.31 27.28 -15.01
C THR A 583 -10.17 28.60 -14.25
N LEU A 584 -10.42 28.60 -12.93
CA LEU A 584 -10.21 29.74 -12.05
C LEU A 584 -8.75 30.23 -12.12
N LEU A 585 -7.77 29.32 -11.97
CA LEU A 585 -6.36 29.65 -12.07
C LEU A 585 -6.02 30.26 -13.43
N ASN A 586 -6.44 29.62 -14.54
CA ASN A 586 -6.15 30.13 -15.87
C ASN A 586 -6.77 31.52 -16.13
N VAL A 587 -7.97 31.79 -15.60
CA VAL A 587 -8.60 33.11 -15.70
C VAL A 587 -7.83 34.15 -14.87
N LEU A 588 -7.47 33.83 -13.63
CA LEU A 588 -6.70 34.72 -12.74
C LEU A 588 -5.31 35.03 -13.30
N LEU A 589 -4.66 34.06 -13.93
CA LEU A 589 -3.33 34.19 -14.53
C LEU A 589 -3.36 34.78 -15.95
N GLY A 590 -4.54 35.15 -16.46
CA GLY A 590 -4.68 35.72 -17.80
C GLY A 590 -4.36 34.74 -18.95
N LYS A 591 -4.22 33.44 -18.65
CA LYS A 591 -4.03 32.38 -19.66
C LYS A 591 -5.32 32.06 -20.39
N LEU A 592 -6.46 32.32 -19.77
CA LEU A 592 -7.78 32.15 -20.33
C LEU A 592 -8.55 33.46 -20.23
N VAL A 593 -8.92 34.01 -21.39
CA VAL A 593 -9.78 35.19 -21.47
C VAL A 593 -11.21 34.76 -21.18
N PRO A 594 -11.94 35.40 -20.24
CA PRO A 594 -13.33 35.07 -19.99
C PRO A 594 -14.23 35.49 -21.15
N ASP A 595 -15.29 34.72 -21.40
CA ASP A 595 -16.30 35.02 -22.43
C ASP A 595 -17.13 36.26 -22.05
N GLU A 596 -17.41 36.42 -20.76
CA GLU A 596 -18.07 37.59 -20.18
C GLU A 596 -17.29 38.09 -18.95
N GLY A 597 -17.34 39.39 -18.67
CA GLY A 597 -16.60 39.99 -17.56
C GLY A 597 -15.14 40.30 -17.89
N ILE A 598 -14.34 40.57 -16.86
CA ILE A 598 -12.93 40.99 -17.00
C ILE A 598 -12.07 40.21 -16.02
N ALA A 599 -10.87 39.82 -16.44
CA ALA A 599 -9.79 39.32 -15.59
C ALA A 599 -8.50 40.05 -15.91
N SER A 600 -7.72 40.43 -14.89
CA SER A 600 -6.45 41.11 -15.09
C SER A 600 -5.44 40.81 -13.97
N LEU A 601 -4.18 40.65 -14.37
CA LEU A 601 -3.03 40.55 -13.48
C LEU A 601 -2.49 41.93 -13.10
N GLY A 602 -1.98 42.03 -11.87
CA GLY A 602 -1.32 43.22 -11.36
C GLY A 602 0.03 43.49 -12.02
N SER A 603 0.46 44.76 -11.97
CA SER A 603 1.77 45.15 -12.49
C SER A 603 2.91 44.57 -11.65
N GLY A 604 3.94 44.04 -12.31
CA GLY A 604 5.13 43.51 -11.64
C GLY A 604 4.91 42.15 -10.98
N VAL A 605 3.82 41.45 -11.29
CA VAL A 605 3.61 40.07 -10.86
C VAL A 605 4.53 39.14 -11.65
N ALA A 606 5.36 38.38 -10.93
CA ALA A 606 6.25 37.36 -11.44
C ALA A 606 5.74 36.00 -10.95
N ILE A 607 5.15 35.24 -11.88
CA ILE A 607 4.44 33.98 -11.60
C ILE A 607 5.44 32.82 -11.56
N GLY A 608 5.40 32.03 -10.50
CA GLY A 608 6.00 30.70 -10.42
C GLY A 608 4.92 29.63 -10.43
N GLU A 609 4.90 28.77 -11.44
CA GLU A 609 3.94 27.68 -11.56
C GLU A 609 4.67 26.36 -11.86
N ILE A 610 4.38 25.32 -11.07
CA ILE A 610 5.02 24.00 -11.23
C ILE A 610 4.65 23.36 -12.56
N ASP A 611 3.38 23.33 -12.94
CA ASP A 611 2.94 22.65 -14.17
C ASP A 611 3.48 23.30 -15.43
N GLN A 612 3.49 24.64 -15.50
CA GLN A 612 4.18 25.34 -16.57
C GLN A 612 5.67 24.98 -16.61
N ALA A 613 6.33 24.85 -15.45
CA ALA A 613 7.74 24.47 -15.38
C ALA A 613 7.98 23.02 -15.81
N ARG A 614 7.07 22.07 -15.51
CA ARG A 614 7.15 20.69 -16.00
C ARG A 614 7.16 20.63 -17.53
N GLY A 615 6.25 21.36 -18.19
CA GLY A 615 6.16 21.40 -19.66
C GLY A 615 7.44 21.88 -20.37
N LEU A 616 8.30 22.65 -19.68
CA LEU A 616 9.60 23.09 -20.23
C LEU A 616 10.61 21.95 -20.41
N PHE A 617 10.37 20.81 -19.74
CA PHE A 617 11.23 19.64 -19.74
C PHE A 617 10.63 18.46 -20.53
N GLU A 618 9.74 18.75 -21.49
CA GLU A 618 9.17 17.74 -22.39
C GLU A 618 9.87 17.66 -23.75
N GLY A 619 10.79 18.60 -24.02
CA GLY A 619 11.54 18.64 -25.27
C GLY A 619 12.75 17.70 -25.29
N ASP A 620 13.26 17.43 -26.50
CA ASP A 620 14.41 16.54 -26.71
C ASP A 620 15.78 17.13 -26.30
N GLN A 621 15.81 18.42 -25.99
CA GLN A 621 17.03 19.10 -25.57
C GLN A 621 17.55 18.58 -24.22
N PRO A 622 18.87 18.61 -23.96
CA PRO A 622 19.43 18.22 -22.67
C PRO A 622 18.83 19.01 -21.50
N VAL A 623 18.65 18.36 -20.35
CA VAL A 623 18.05 18.98 -19.14
C VAL A 623 18.76 20.27 -18.75
N VAL A 624 20.10 20.30 -18.82
CA VAL A 624 20.90 21.50 -18.51
C VAL A 624 20.60 22.67 -19.44
N GLU A 625 20.37 22.39 -20.73
CA GLU A 625 20.08 23.41 -21.73
C GLU A 625 18.65 23.93 -21.57
N ALA A 626 17.68 23.02 -21.35
CA ALA A 626 16.30 23.38 -21.03
C ALA A 626 16.25 24.29 -19.80
N PHE A 627 16.98 23.95 -18.74
CA PHE A 627 17.06 24.74 -17.52
C PHE A 627 17.77 26.07 -17.75
N GLY A 628 18.96 26.05 -18.37
CA GLY A 628 19.78 27.24 -18.63
C GLY A 628 19.06 28.28 -19.49
N ALA A 629 18.23 27.84 -20.45
CA ALA A 629 17.39 28.74 -21.24
C ALA A 629 16.41 29.58 -20.40
N GLN A 630 16.05 29.09 -19.20
CA GLN A 630 15.13 29.76 -18.28
C GLN A 630 15.81 30.70 -17.29
N VAL A 631 17.13 30.55 -17.12
CA VAL A 631 18.01 31.37 -16.27
C VAL A 631 19.29 31.76 -17.03
N PRO A 632 19.17 32.56 -18.11
CA PRO A 632 20.29 32.82 -19.03
C PRO A 632 21.48 33.56 -18.39
N ASP A 633 21.26 34.22 -17.25
CA ASP A 633 22.28 34.92 -16.50
C ASP A 633 23.11 34.00 -15.57
N TRP A 634 22.71 32.73 -15.41
CA TRP A 634 23.39 31.77 -14.55
C TRP A 634 24.52 31.04 -15.29
N PRO A 635 25.71 30.90 -14.66
CA PRO A 635 26.73 29.99 -15.16
C PRO A 635 26.26 28.54 -15.20
N ASP A 636 26.70 27.83 -16.23
CA ASP A 636 26.42 26.40 -16.44
C ASP A 636 26.78 25.53 -15.22
N ALA A 637 27.82 25.91 -14.47
CA ALA A 637 28.25 25.23 -13.24
C ALA A 637 27.22 25.38 -12.10
N ASP A 638 26.59 26.55 -11.99
CA ASP A 638 25.59 26.83 -10.95
C ASP A 638 24.27 26.12 -11.25
N VAL A 639 23.88 26.08 -12.54
CA VAL A 639 22.75 25.27 -13.02
C VAL A 639 22.96 23.79 -12.67
N ARG A 640 24.13 23.23 -12.98
CA ARG A 640 24.45 21.83 -12.64
C ARG A 640 24.46 21.59 -11.14
N THR A 641 24.97 22.54 -10.36
CA THR A 641 25.00 22.45 -8.89
C THR A 641 23.59 22.44 -8.32
N LEU A 642 22.70 23.29 -8.83
CA LEU A 642 21.31 23.34 -8.40
C LEU A 642 20.52 22.11 -8.84
N LEU A 643 20.66 21.65 -10.08
CA LEU A 643 20.04 20.39 -10.53
C LEU A 643 20.52 19.20 -9.69
N ALA A 644 21.83 19.13 -9.37
CA ALA A 644 22.38 18.10 -8.51
C ALA A 644 21.83 18.18 -7.08
N LYS A 645 21.56 19.41 -6.57
CA LYS A 645 20.85 19.64 -5.30
C LYS A 645 19.50 18.90 -5.33
N PHE A 646 18.72 19.02 -6.40
CA PHE A 646 17.44 18.30 -6.57
C PHE A 646 17.58 16.84 -7.07
N GLY A 647 18.73 16.19 -6.85
CA GLY A 647 18.95 14.79 -7.21
C GLY A 647 19.21 14.52 -8.70
N LEU A 648 19.16 15.54 -9.56
CA LEU A 648 19.45 15.44 -11.00
C LEU A 648 20.96 15.57 -11.24
N ARG A 649 21.69 14.47 -11.00
CA ARG A 649 23.16 14.39 -11.11
C ARG A 649 23.65 14.18 -12.55
N GLY A 650 24.97 14.14 -12.73
CA GLY A 650 25.67 14.21 -14.03
C GLY A 650 25.08 13.42 -15.21
N HIS A 651 24.59 12.19 -15.01
CA HIS A 651 23.97 11.41 -16.09
C HIS A 651 22.58 11.92 -16.51
N HIS A 652 21.83 12.58 -15.61
CA HIS A 652 20.54 13.20 -15.91
C HIS A 652 20.69 14.50 -16.70
N VAL A 653 21.73 15.25 -16.39
CA VAL A 653 21.92 16.62 -16.88
C VAL A 653 22.17 16.68 -18.40
N LEU A 654 22.73 15.60 -18.97
CA LEU A 654 23.11 15.51 -20.38
C LEU A 654 22.13 14.72 -21.26
N ARG A 655 21.17 13.99 -20.67
CA ARG A 655 20.13 13.26 -21.44
C ARG A 655 19.00 14.21 -21.82
N SER A 656 18.25 13.80 -22.84
CA SER A 656 17.03 14.49 -23.29
C SER A 656 16.06 14.71 -22.12
N ALA A 657 15.50 15.92 -22.00
CA ALA A 657 14.52 16.24 -20.97
C ALA A 657 13.23 15.41 -21.13
N ALA A 658 12.82 15.13 -22.37
CA ALA A 658 11.69 14.24 -22.67
C ALA A 658 11.84 12.84 -22.06
N SER A 659 13.08 12.37 -21.88
CA SER A 659 13.32 11.07 -21.27
C SER A 659 13.13 11.05 -19.75
N LEU A 660 13.09 12.21 -19.07
CA LEU A 660 12.95 12.26 -17.61
C LEU A 660 11.64 11.62 -17.16
N SER A 661 11.70 10.87 -16.05
CA SER A 661 10.49 10.38 -15.39
C SER A 661 9.63 11.56 -14.88
N PRO A 662 8.32 11.38 -14.67
CA PRO A 662 7.46 12.42 -14.11
C PRO A 662 7.98 13.03 -12.79
N GLY A 663 8.55 12.19 -11.91
CA GLY A 663 9.19 12.65 -10.66
C GLY A 663 10.49 13.42 -10.90
N GLU A 664 11.35 12.97 -11.83
CA GLU A 664 12.56 13.72 -12.22
C GLU A 664 12.21 15.08 -12.83
N ARG A 665 11.14 15.14 -13.64
CA ARG A 665 10.63 16.36 -14.24
C ARG A 665 10.12 17.34 -13.19
N THR A 666 9.39 16.85 -12.20
CA THR A 666 8.93 17.68 -11.08
C THR A 666 10.10 18.22 -10.27
N ARG A 667 11.13 17.41 -10.01
CA ARG A 667 12.36 17.89 -9.34
C ARG A 667 13.09 18.97 -10.15
N ALA A 668 13.13 18.86 -11.48
CA ALA A 668 13.68 19.90 -12.35
C ALA A 668 12.86 21.20 -12.29
N ALA A 669 11.52 21.08 -12.26
CA ALA A 669 10.60 22.20 -12.12
C ALA A 669 10.76 22.91 -10.77
N LEU A 670 10.86 22.17 -9.66
CA LEU A 670 11.14 22.72 -8.33
C LEU A 670 12.49 23.43 -8.27
N ALA A 671 13.54 22.83 -8.87
CA ALA A 671 14.84 23.48 -9.00
C ALA A 671 14.74 24.80 -9.76
N LEU A 672 13.93 24.85 -10.82
CA LEU A 672 13.75 26.05 -11.61
C LEU A 672 12.99 27.13 -10.84
N LEU A 673 12.00 26.76 -10.04
CA LEU A 673 11.30 27.68 -9.14
C LEU A 673 12.22 28.24 -8.05
N GLN A 674 13.14 27.43 -7.52
CA GLN A 674 14.16 27.93 -6.59
C GLN A 674 15.11 28.94 -7.28
N ALA A 675 15.46 28.75 -8.55
CA ALA A 675 16.36 29.65 -9.27
C ALA A 675 15.69 30.95 -9.72
N ARG A 676 14.40 30.88 -10.06
CA ARG A 676 13.64 32.02 -10.57
C ARG A 676 13.07 32.86 -9.44
N GLY A 677 13.36 34.15 -9.48
CA GLY A 677 12.68 35.13 -8.63
C GLY A 677 11.19 35.15 -8.95
N VAL A 678 10.34 34.72 -8.02
CA VAL A 678 8.87 34.78 -8.15
C VAL A 678 8.25 35.51 -6.97
N ASN A 679 7.07 36.08 -7.19
CA ASN A 679 6.33 36.83 -6.17
C ASN A 679 4.85 36.43 -6.08
N LEU A 680 4.35 35.65 -7.05
CA LEU A 680 3.13 34.86 -6.98
C LEU A 680 3.48 33.39 -7.23
N LEU A 681 3.29 32.53 -6.23
CA LEU A 681 3.46 31.08 -6.36
C LEU A 681 2.10 30.42 -6.58
N VAL A 682 1.96 29.67 -7.66
CA VAL A 682 0.76 28.91 -8.02
C VAL A 682 1.11 27.44 -8.08
N LEU A 683 0.41 26.65 -7.26
CA LEU A 683 0.63 25.23 -7.11
C LEU A 683 -0.71 24.53 -7.39
N ASP A 684 -0.80 23.79 -8.50
CA ASP A 684 -1.96 22.95 -8.83
C ASP A 684 -1.56 21.49 -8.64
N GLU A 685 -2.16 20.83 -7.64
CA GLU A 685 -1.85 19.45 -7.19
C GLU A 685 -0.34 19.15 -7.13
N PRO A 686 0.44 19.92 -6.35
CA PRO A 686 1.90 19.91 -6.46
C PRO A 686 2.54 18.65 -5.89
N THR A 687 1.81 17.89 -5.09
CA THR A 687 2.24 16.61 -4.49
C THR A 687 2.20 15.45 -5.50
N ASN A 688 1.47 15.59 -6.61
CA ASN A 688 1.40 14.56 -7.64
C ASN A 688 2.81 14.27 -8.18
N HIS A 689 3.16 12.98 -8.22
CA HIS A 689 4.46 12.46 -8.65
C HIS A 689 5.68 12.90 -7.81
N LEU A 690 5.46 13.45 -6.61
CA LEU A 690 6.52 13.71 -5.64
C LEU A 690 6.65 12.55 -4.65
N ASP A 691 7.88 12.19 -4.32
CA ASP A 691 8.14 11.30 -3.20
C ASP A 691 8.02 12.06 -1.86
N LEU A 692 7.82 11.32 -0.76
CA LEU A 692 7.66 11.91 0.57
C LEU A 692 8.72 12.99 0.91
N PRO A 693 10.04 12.75 0.68
CA PRO A 693 11.04 13.77 0.95
C PRO A 693 10.86 15.05 0.12
N ALA A 694 10.43 14.95 -1.14
CA ALA A 694 10.17 16.12 -1.98
C ALA A 694 8.90 16.87 -1.56
N ILE A 695 7.86 16.17 -1.09
CA ILE A 695 6.65 16.80 -0.52
C ILE A 695 7.04 17.63 0.70
N GLU A 696 7.82 17.08 1.63
CA GLU A 696 8.28 17.79 2.83
C GLU A 696 9.13 19.03 2.49
N GLN A 697 9.99 18.92 1.47
CA GLN A 697 10.78 20.05 0.99
C GLN A 697 9.90 21.17 0.42
N LEU A 698 8.85 20.81 -0.33
CA LEU A 698 7.88 21.77 -0.84
C LEU A 698 7.12 22.46 0.29
N GLU A 699 6.67 21.71 1.31
CA GLU A 699 6.01 22.28 2.50
C GLU A 699 6.90 23.33 3.20
N GLN A 700 8.18 23.02 3.39
CA GLN A 700 9.14 23.96 3.99
C GLN A 700 9.37 25.22 3.13
N ALA A 701 9.46 25.05 1.81
CA ALA A 701 9.63 26.16 0.88
C ALA A 701 8.39 27.08 0.86
N MET A 702 7.19 26.50 0.90
CA MET A 702 5.94 27.24 0.97
C MET A 702 5.82 28.01 2.29
N GLU A 703 6.24 27.41 3.40
CA GLU A 703 6.17 28.05 4.73
C GLU A 703 7.12 29.26 4.83
N SER A 704 8.28 29.20 4.19
CA SER A 704 9.26 30.30 4.16
C SER A 704 8.98 31.37 3.08
N PHE A 705 8.08 31.10 2.13
CA PHE A 705 7.77 32.03 1.05
C PHE A 705 6.90 33.21 1.52
N GLU A 706 7.42 34.43 1.39
CA GLU A 706 6.76 35.68 1.82
C GLU A 706 5.84 36.31 0.75
N GLY A 707 5.81 35.77 -0.47
CA GLY A 707 4.98 36.27 -1.56
C GLY A 707 3.51 35.82 -1.46
N THR A 708 2.75 36.05 -2.53
CA THR A 708 1.37 35.56 -2.63
C THR A 708 1.35 34.09 -3.04
N LEU A 709 0.55 33.27 -2.37
CA LEU A 709 0.40 31.83 -2.62
C LEU A 709 -1.02 31.49 -3.06
N LEU A 710 -1.14 30.74 -4.15
CA LEU A 710 -2.34 30.03 -4.58
C LEU A 710 -2.05 28.53 -4.59
N LEU A 711 -2.66 27.78 -3.66
CA LEU A 711 -2.49 26.33 -3.56
C LEU A 711 -3.82 25.64 -3.84
N VAL A 712 -3.87 24.84 -4.91
CA VAL A 712 -4.88 23.81 -5.15
C VAL A 712 -4.24 22.48 -4.77
N THR A 713 -4.82 21.77 -3.81
CA THR A 713 -4.34 20.43 -3.43
C THR A 713 -5.45 19.61 -2.80
N HIS A 714 -5.41 18.31 -3.03
CA HIS A 714 -6.21 17.30 -2.32
C HIS A 714 -5.49 16.66 -1.13
N ASP A 715 -4.19 16.95 -0.93
CA ASP A 715 -3.42 16.44 0.22
C ASP A 715 -3.93 17.07 1.53
N ARG A 716 -4.58 16.24 2.35
CA ARG A 716 -5.21 16.67 3.61
C ARG A 716 -4.19 17.17 4.62
N ARG A 717 -2.99 16.58 4.65
CA ARG A 717 -1.93 16.96 5.59
C ARG A 717 -1.32 18.29 5.17
N MET A 718 -1.12 18.53 3.87
CA MET A 718 -0.67 19.81 3.33
C MET A 718 -1.71 20.92 3.54
N LEU A 719 -3.01 20.63 3.37
CA LEU A 719 -4.10 21.58 3.67
C LEU A 719 -4.14 21.97 5.15
N GLN A 720 -3.81 21.05 6.06
CA GLN A 720 -3.76 21.30 7.50
C GLN A 720 -2.49 22.03 7.93
N SER A 721 -1.33 21.68 7.35
CA SER A 721 -0.03 22.23 7.71
C SER A 721 0.21 23.63 7.14
N THR A 722 -0.35 23.94 5.97
CA THR A 722 -0.10 25.20 5.27
C THR A 722 -0.86 26.37 5.89
N ARG A 723 -0.15 27.45 6.24
CA ARG A 723 -0.77 28.71 6.67
C ARG A 723 -1.55 29.36 5.52
N SER A 724 -2.84 29.64 5.76
CA SER A 724 -3.74 30.29 4.81
C SER A 724 -4.30 31.61 5.37
N THR A 725 -4.34 32.67 4.56
CA THR A 725 -5.11 33.89 4.88
C THR A 725 -6.56 33.77 4.44
N ARG A 726 -6.83 32.99 3.38
CA ARG A 726 -8.15 32.83 2.78
C ARG A 726 -8.35 31.40 2.31
N ARG A 727 -9.60 30.95 2.27
CA ARG A 727 -9.97 29.62 1.77
C ARG A 727 -11.09 29.76 0.76
N TRP A 728 -10.88 29.17 -0.40
CA TRP A 728 -11.80 29.18 -1.51
C TRP A 728 -12.25 27.77 -1.82
N ARG A 729 -13.55 27.61 -2.03
CA ARG A 729 -14.16 26.35 -2.45
C ARG A 729 -14.82 26.55 -3.80
N MET A 730 -14.36 25.78 -4.78
CA MET A 730 -14.98 25.71 -6.10
C MET A 730 -16.03 24.61 -6.12
N GLU A 731 -17.25 24.95 -6.54
CA GLU A 731 -18.34 24.00 -6.68
C GLU A 731 -19.18 24.34 -7.91
N ASN A 732 -19.30 23.38 -8.84
CA ASN A 732 -20.10 23.51 -10.07
C ASN A 732 -19.83 24.82 -10.85
N GLY A 733 -18.55 25.21 -10.96
CA GLY A 733 -18.13 26.42 -11.65
C GLY A 733 -18.30 27.73 -10.86
N GLN A 734 -18.81 27.68 -9.63
CA GLN A 734 -18.94 28.84 -8.75
C GLN A 734 -17.83 28.87 -7.70
N LEU A 735 -17.41 30.08 -7.32
CA LEU A 735 -16.42 30.34 -6.28
C LEU A 735 -17.11 30.75 -4.98
N PHE A 736 -16.80 30.04 -3.90
CA PHE A 736 -17.21 30.36 -2.54
C PHE A 736 -15.98 30.68 -1.69
N GLU A 737 -16.09 31.63 -0.78
CA GLU A 737 -15.05 31.94 0.21
C GLU A 737 -15.56 31.54 1.60
N GLU A 738 -14.74 30.81 2.34
CA GLU A 738 -15.07 30.22 3.66
C GLU A 738 -14.67 31.09 4.85
#